data_AF-A0A2E5HHP2-F1
#
_entry.id   AF-A0A2E5HHP2-F1
#
_cell.length_a   1.000
_cell.length_b   1.000
_cell.length_c   1.000
_cell.angle_alpha   90.00
_cell.angle_beta   90.00
_cell.angle_gamma   90.00
#
_symmetry.space_group_name_H-M   'P 1'
#
loop_
_entity.id
_entity.type
_entity.pdbx_description
1 polymer ?
#
loop_
_entity_poly.entity_id
_entity_poly.type
_entity_poly.pdbx_seq_one_letter_code
_entity_poly.pdbx_strand_id
1 'polypeptide(L)'
;MHPAPHVTPHIVALLLTGLVACAPGDESSPSLPCEPFGEEGCWPGATEGEGAFELPTPLPPAAPAAAAQPERPRLSDWSCPAGWAPRDVPLDGAEALQVCDAAPPESCPPRTRWDAASGACVAVGSPCPDGALWPDDATLRARAGAGFEQARIVYVSPGGRGDGSDRSSSVGSVTRAVAQAGPGDLIALGVGRYEETLVVEEAVALVGACAAQTVVSSPADAAERATLYASRSPGLVARDVTIAGPRVGIWLVNPRGPVTLQGVAVEGAVGNGVHVERNGAVVRLDDLAIHRVAPGAVEGPSMRLTSPAGGIEVSRAWMERGAGVGLAVSGAGEVSLRDVGVEGVLPNARERDGVGLRLLGGAQVELRRVVVSRSRFAGILADAVGLDAEDLTVRDTLPELSSGDLGTGLTIQRGSVATLRQLVSLNNHDLGVDILNAEVELSDCLVEGTQAVEHEVGPVNGGIRVAWSGRVDASRCVVTGNRDLGIAVQDEGSVARLEDTMVLDTRPDPELGNGRGVVFTQQARGELRRVVVARNHDVGLFVRLGAVVEASDLTVADTQPSADLDGTGSGFGILVQEEGRLTLERGRSANNATAGVICLEEGSASLTDLTVLGTRHVEGALPLATGLALQGAEVTATRLEVGGNAGAEIWVGRGAILSADDVTALPITGESYDVVAFAIHGGEAELRRVRVGEGHETGLQIGRFDEHLGVARIEDLDIAGALVGVIGGEQSRLEVARASVRGSLISGVLVLDGAEALLSELVVADGLPIPATFERETTGRYGRGVEAYSGASVDIRRGLLASNHEFGLVAGHPGTRVTLREVAIRDTFASSCAPSCGYGEGIFYGSGVSVFEGAVVDLERFEVTGSALSGLHLVLADVKAIRDGRVHRNTIGINYLGEQELDAVFSDVLVYDNELDVDVAEQILPSAEEALERAREQIREGSEQSPGER
;
A
#
# COMPACT_ATOMS: atom_id res chain seq x y z
N MET A 1 -7.16 20.50 -17.99
CA MET A 1 -7.06 19.55 -19.12
C MET A 1 -6.67 20.30 -20.39
N HIS A 2 -5.37 20.50 -20.60
CA HIS A 2 -4.78 20.76 -21.92
C HIS A 2 -3.97 19.50 -22.25
N PRO A 3 -4.07 18.90 -23.44
CA PRO A 3 -3.31 17.71 -23.76
C PRO A 3 -1.86 18.12 -24.01
N ALA A 4 -0.93 17.65 -23.17
CA ALA A 4 0.50 17.70 -23.47
C ALA A 4 0.83 16.63 -24.53
N PRO A 5 1.78 16.88 -25.46
CA PRO A 5 2.01 15.99 -26.58
C PRO A 5 2.84 14.76 -26.18
N HIS A 6 2.67 13.69 -26.96
CA HIS A 6 3.32 12.38 -26.86
C HIS A 6 4.82 12.41 -26.53
N VAL A 7 5.22 11.59 -25.55
CA VAL A 7 6.61 11.39 -25.12
C VAL A 7 7.11 10.03 -25.63
N THR A 8 8.10 10.07 -26.52
CA THR A 8 8.97 8.94 -26.92
C THR A 8 10.43 9.44 -26.84
N PRO A 9 11.45 8.56 -26.65
CA PRO A 9 12.80 8.99 -26.29
C PRO A 9 13.54 9.52 -27.52
N HIS A 10 13.83 10.81 -27.51
CA HIS A 10 14.59 11.51 -28.57
C HIS A 10 16.09 11.66 -28.26
N ILE A 11 16.61 11.03 -27.19
CA ILE A 11 18.01 11.18 -26.75
C ILE A 11 18.99 10.60 -27.77
N VAL A 12 18.67 9.47 -28.41
CA VAL A 12 19.55 8.83 -29.42
C VAL A 12 19.50 9.54 -30.79
N ALA A 13 18.36 10.15 -31.15
CA ALA A 13 18.19 10.75 -32.48
C ALA A 13 18.97 12.06 -32.67
N LEU A 14 19.18 12.84 -31.60
CA LEU A 14 19.94 14.09 -31.65
C LEU A 14 21.47 13.86 -31.72
N LEU A 15 21.96 12.73 -31.21
CA LEU A 15 23.35 12.28 -31.40
C LEU A 15 23.63 11.84 -32.85
N LEU A 16 22.60 11.64 -33.69
CA LEU A 16 22.74 11.07 -35.04
C LEU A 16 22.51 12.08 -36.20
N THR A 17 21.95 13.27 -35.98
CA THR A 17 21.61 14.18 -37.10
C THR A 17 22.53 15.39 -37.22
N GLY A 18 23.72 15.15 -37.77
CA GLY A 18 24.59 16.14 -38.39
C GLY A 18 24.89 15.80 -39.86
N LEU A 19 23.95 16.16 -40.75
CA LEU A 19 24.06 16.43 -42.22
C LEU A 19 24.52 15.35 -43.25
N VAL A 20 23.56 15.05 -44.15
CA VAL A 20 23.60 14.77 -45.63
C VAL A 20 23.93 13.36 -46.14
N ALA A 21 23.05 12.90 -47.04
CA ALA A 21 22.93 11.61 -47.70
C ALA A 21 23.97 11.31 -48.81
N CYS A 22 24.32 10.02 -48.99
CA CYS A 22 24.61 9.39 -50.29
C CYS A 22 24.48 7.84 -50.24
N ALA A 23 24.22 7.25 -51.42
CA ALA A 23 23.74 5.89 -51.70
C ALA A 23 24.83 4.77 -51.64
N PRO A 24 24.47 3.46 -51.69
CA PRO A 24 25.38 2.35 -51.36
C PRO A 24 26.20 1.86 -52.55
N GLY A 25 27.44 1.43 -52.29
CA GLY A 25 28.34 0.84 -53.28
C GLY A 25 29.23 -0.26 -52.69
N ASP A 26 28.87 -1.49 -53.06
CA ASP A 26 29.62 -2.75 -53.21
C ASP A 26 30.64 -3.27 -52.18
N GLU A 27 30.38 -4.54 -51.84
CA GLU A 27 31.16 -5.48 -51.04
C GLU A 27 32.45 -5.92 -51.75
N SER A 28 33.58 -5.93 -51.04
CA SER A 28 34.51 -7.08 -50.96
C SER A 28 35.86 -6.71 -50.36
N SER A 29 36.21 -7.30 -49.21
CA SER A 29 37.57 -7.80 -48.93
C SER A 29 37.64 -8.55 -47.59
N PRO A 30 38.65 -9.44 -47.41
CA PRO A 30 38.57 -10.56 -46.48
C PRO A 30 39.29 -10.31 -45.15
N SER A 31 38.84 -11.04 -44.13
CA SER A 31 39.39 -11.13 -42.77
C SER A 31 40.89 -11.49 -42.72
N LEU A 32 41.67 -10.72 -41.96
CA LEU A 32 43.00 -11.09 -41.47
C LEU A 32 42.96 -11.26 -39.93
N PRO A 33 43.63 -12.28 -39.36
CA PRO A 33 43.66 -12.51 -37.92
C PRO A 33 44.78 -11.70 -37.24
N CYS A 34 44.46 -11.14 -36.06
CA CYS A 34 45.44 -10.56 -35.13
C CYS A 34 46.20 -11.67 -34.40
N GLU A 35 47.54 -11.62 -34.42
CA GLU A 35 48.41 -12.31 -33.45
C GLU A 35 48.96 -11.29 -32.44
N PRO A 36 49.25 -11.70 -31.19
CA PRO A 36 49.62 -10.79 -30.11
C PRO A 36 51.10 -10.41 -30.16
N PHE A 37 51.40 -9.11 -30.06
CA PHE A 37 52.77 -8.61 -29.93
C PHE A 37 53.38 -9.02 -28.59
N GLY A 38 54.59 -9.59 -28.67
CA GLY A 38 55.38 -10.07 -27.55
C GLY A 38 56.05 -8.97 -26.75
N GLU A 39 56.32 -9.32 -25.49
CA GLU A 39 57.19 -8.65 -24.53
C GLU A 39 58.61 -8.52 -25.10
N GLU A 40 59.09 -7.31 -25.40
CA GLU A 40 60.50 -6.90 -25.29
C GLU A 40 60.66 -5.44 -25.72
N GLY A 41 60.91 -4.52 -24.78
CA GLY A 41 61.11 -3.11 -25.09
C GLY A 41 61.36 -2.17 -23.90
N CYS A 42 62.13 -2.58 -22.89
CA CYS A 42 62.64 -1.63 -21.89
C CYS A 42 63.90 -0.94 -22.42
N TRP A 43 63.82 0.37 -22.66
CA TRP A 43 64.99 1.23 -22.88
C TRP A 43 65.63 1.63 -21.54
N PRO A 44 66.95 1.47 -21.32
CA PRO A 44 67.62 1.91 -20.10
C PRO A 44 68.21 3.31 -20.31
N GLY A 45 67.66 4.32 -19.63
CA GLY A 45 68.32 5.64 -19.59
C GLY A 45 67.40 6.84 -19.33
N ALA A 46 66.60 6.84 -18.27
CA ALA A 46 66.03 8.07 -17.71
C ALA A 46 66.59 8.24 -16.30
N THR A 47 67.61 9.08 -16.16
CA THR A 47 68.15 9.48 -14.86
C THR A 47 67.17 10.39 -14.16
N GLU A 48 66.80 10.00 -12.94
CA GLU A 48 66.12 10.81 -11.94
C GLU A 48 66.80 12.18 -11.77
N GLY A 49 66.04 13.25 -12.00
CA GLY A 49 66.48 14.62 -11.78
C GLY A 49 65.34 15.62 -11.99
N GLU A 50 64.86 16.17 -10.87
CA GLU A 50 63.98 17.35 -10.72
C GLU A 50 62.45 17.12 -10.69
N GLY A 51 61.94 17.02 -9.44
CA GLY A 51 60.54 17.25 -9.06
C GLY A 51 59.52 16.32 -9.71
N ALA A 52 59.26 15.15 -9.12
CA ALA A 52 58.08 14.37 -9.47
C ALA A 52 56.84 15.26 -9.24
N PHE A 53 56.17 15.63 -10.32
CA PHE A 53 54.89 16.31 -10.29
C PHE A 53 53.85 15.25 -9.91
N GLU A 54 53.85 14.89 -8.62
CA GLU A 54 52.86 13.98 -8.06
C GLU A 54 51.57 14.75 -7.86
N LEU A 55 50.68 14.65 -8.86
CA LEU A 55 49.29 15.05 -8.68
C LEU A 55 48.66 14.14 -7.60
N PRO A 56 47.99 14.71 -6.58
CA PRO A 56 47.32 13.90 -5.58
C PRO A 56 46.24 13.03 -6.23
N THR A 57 46.29 11.71 -6.00
CA THR A 57 45.20 10.81 -6.41
C THR A 57 43.92 11.15 -5.65
N PRO A 58 42.78 11.32 -6.33
CA PRO A 58 41.49 11.55 -5.68
C PRO A 58 41.13 10.39 -4.73
N LEU A 59 40.44 10.68 -3.63
CA LEU A 59 39.95 9.64 -2.72
C LEU A 59 38.67 9.00 -3.27
N PRO A 60 38.52 7.66 -3.19
CA PRO A 60 37.27 7.03 -3.59
C PRO A 60 36.12 7.41 -2.64
N PRO A 61 34.88 7.53 -3.14
CA PRO A 61 33.70 7.81 -2.32
C PRO A 61 33.42 6.69 -1.31
N ALA A 62 32.80 7.05 -0.18
CA ALA A 62 32.38 6.08 0.83
C ALA A 62 31.09 5.34 0.40
N ALA A 63 31.03 4.03 0.63
CA ALA A 63 29.86 3.22 0.25
C ALA A 63 28.65 3.46 1.18
N PRO A 64 27.42 3.47 0.65
CA PRO A 64 26.19 3.58 1.44
C PRO A 64 25.91 2.31 2.25
N ALA A 65 25.22 2.46 3.39
CA ALA A 65 24.73 1.34 4.19
C ALA A 65 23.41 0.77 3.63
N ALA A 66 23.23 -0.56 3.75
CA ALA A 66 22.02 -1.24 3.27
C ALA A 66 20.80 -0.95 4.16
N ALA A 67 19.61 -0.96 3.55
CA ALA A 67 18.34 -0.76 4.24
C ALA A 67 17.91 -2.03 5.00
N ALA A 68 17.44 -1.85 6.24
CA ALA A 68 16.84 -2.94 7.01
C ALA A 68 15.47 -3.35 6.44
N GLN A 69 15.21 -4.66 6.36
CA GLN A 69 13.95 -5.19 5.85
C GLN A 69 12.83 -5.13 6.91
N PRO A 70 11.57 -4.90 6.51
CA PRO A 70 10.44 -4.87 7.44
C PRO A 70 10.14 -6.25 8.05
N GLU A 71 9.75 -6.27 9.32
CA GLU A 71 9.14 -7.44 9.95
C GLU A 71 7.73 -7.71 9.39
N ARG A 72 7.37 -8.99 9.26
CA ARG A 72 6.01 -9.40 8.84
C ARG A 72 5.01 -9.36 10.00
N PRO A 73 3.70 -9.20 9.70
CA PRO A 73 2.62 -9.35 10.67
C PRO A 73 2.69 -10.69 11.41
N ARG A 74 2.45 -10.66 12.71
CA ARG A 74 2.43 -11.84 13.59
C ARG A 74 0.99 -12.30 13.80
N LEU A 75 0.47 -13.04 12.82
CA LEU A 75 -0.84 -13.66 12.89
C LEU A 75 -0.77 -15.04 13.55
N SER A 76 -1.86 -15.45 14.20
CA SER A 76 -1.98 -16.76 14.85
C SER A 76 -3.33 -17.38 14.56
N ASP A 77 -3.34 -18.70 14.32
CA ASP A 77 -4.57 -19.46 14.12
C ASP A 77 -5.53 -19.33 15.30
N TRP A 78 -6.82 -19.28 14.99
CA TRP A 78 -7.87 -19.14 15.97
C TRP A 78 -8.28 -20.50 16.54
N SER A 79 -8.52 -20.54 17.84
CA SER A 79 -9.09 -21.72 18.48
C SER A 79 -10.61 -21.68 18.32
N CYS A 80 -11.16 -22.49 17.41
CA CYS A 80 -12.58 -22.44 17.11
C CYS A 80 -13.48 -23.04 18.20
N PRO A 81 -14.56 -22.36 18.57
CA PRO A 81 -15.57 -22.92 19.45
C PRO A 81 -16.18 -24.20 18.87
N ALA A 82 -16.72 -25.05 19.74
CA ALA A 82 -17.50 -26.20 19.30
C ALA A 82 -18.64 -25.76 18.37
N GLY A 83 -18.80 -26.44 17.24
CA GLY A 83 -19.81 -26.17 16.21
C GLY A 83 -19.44 -25.07 15.20
N TRP A 84 -18.29 -24.41 15.38
CA TRP A 84 -17.72 -23.45 14.44
C TRP A 84 -16.68 -24.16 13.57
N ALA A 85 -16.69 -23.89 12.28
CA ALA A 85 -15.80 -24.55 11.34
C ALA A 85 -14.51 -23.73 11.16
N PRO A 86 -13.34 -24.38 11.18
CA PRO A 86 -12.11 -23.72 10.74
C PRO A 86 -12.22 -23.36 9.26
N ARG A 87 -11.76 -22.16 8.90
CA ARG A 87 -11.74 -21.63 7.55
C ARG A 87 -10.33 -21.11 7.22
N ASP A 88 -9.79 -21.56 6.10
CA ASP A 88 -8.54 -21.05 5.54
C ASP A 88 -8.73 -19.68 4.90
N VAL A 89 -7.92 -18.70 5.33
CA VAL A 89 -7.78 -17.38 4.71
C VAL A 89 -6.41 -17.30 4.05
N PRO A 90 -6.33 -17.25 2.71
CA PRO A 90 -5.06 -17.12 2.00
C PRO A 90 -4.32 -15.85 2.42
N LEU A 91 -3.03 -15.98 2.76
CA LEU A 91 -2.16 -14.87 3.11
C LEU A 91 -1.07 -14.64 2.06
N ASP A 92 -0.56 -13.42 1.97
CA ASP A 92 0.51 -13.08 1.04
C ASP A 92 1.88 -13.68 1.44
N GLY A 93 2.36 -14.62 0.63
CA GLY A 93 3.66 -15.29 0.84
C GLY A 93 3.79 -15.99 2.20
N ALA A 94 2.68 -16.43 2.79
CA ALA A 94 2.63 -17.13 4.08
C ALA A 94 1.62 -18.30 4.02
N GLU A 95 1.64 -19.15 5.03
CA GLU A 95 0.60 -20.18 5.23
C GLU A 95 -0.77 -19.52 5.43
N ALA A 96 -1.84 -20.19 5.01
CA ALA A 96 -3.20 -19.68 5.21
C ALA A 96 -3.50 -19.53 6.71
N LEU A 97 -4.15 -18.44 7.09
CA LEU A 97 -4.63 -18.23 8.46
C LEU A 97 -5.89 -19.04 8.69
N GLN A 98 -5.93 -19.84 9.75
CA GLN A 98 -7.14 -20.51 10.19
C GLN A 98 -7.99 -19.58 11.07
N VAL A 99 -9.17 -19.21 10.57
CA VAL A 99 -10.18 -18.43 11.32
C VAL A 99 -11.40 -19.30 11.63
N CYS A 100 -12.31 -18.79 12.45
CA CYS A 100 -13.51 -19.51 12.86
C CYS A 100 -14.76 -18.91 12.23
N ASP A 101 -15.38 -19.62 11.30
CA ASP A 101 -16.64 -19.21 10.68
C ASP A 101 -17.80 -20.03 11.24
N ALA A 102 -18.86 -19.34 11.66
CA ALA A 102 -20.15 -19.95 11.94
C ALA A 102 -21.04 -19.85 10.70
N ALA A 103 -21.38 -21.00 10.12
CA ALA A 103 -22.34 -21.11 9.03
C ALA A 103 -23.67 -21.68 9.56
N PRO A 104 -24.56 -20.86 10.15
CA PRO A 104 -25.87 -21.34 10.59
C PRO A 104 -26.73 -21.75 9.38
N PRO A 105 -27.71 -22.65 9.58
CA PRO A 105 -28.64 -23.05 8.53
C PRO A 105 -29.49 -21.86 8.06
N GLU A 106 -29.94 -21.90 6.80
CA GLU A 106 -30.66 -20.75 6.25
C GLU A 106 -31.99 -20.43 6.93
N SER A 107 -32.60 -21.46 7.52
CA SER A 107 -33.82 -21.40 8.32
C SER A 107 -33.90 -22.71 9.10
N CYS A 108 -34.44 -22.62 10.31
CA CYS A 108 -34.77 -23.78 11.11
C CYS A 108 -36.26 -24.12 10.99
N PRO A 109 -36.63 -25.42 10.99
CA PRO A 109 -38.03 -25.81 11.11
C PRO A 109 -38.73 -25.13 12.29
N PRO A 110 -40.05 -24.89 12.24
CA PRO A 110 -40.79 -24.32 13.37
C PRO A 110 -40.52 -25.12 14.67
N ARG A 111 -40.38 -24.41 15.80
CA ARG A 111 -40.07 -24.98 17.13
C ARG A 111 -38.71 -25.66 17.23
N THR A 112 -37.81 -25.34 16.31
CA THR A 112 -36.41 -25.70 16.39
C THR A 112 -35.58 -24.42 16.37
N ARG A 113 -34.36 -24.50 16.91
CA ARG A 113 -33.40 -23.39 16.94
C ARG A 113 -32.06 -23.84 16.43
N TRP A 114 -31.24 -22.91 15.97
CA TRP A 114 -29.82 -23.17 15.76
C TRP A 114 -29.14 -23.50 17.10
N ASP A 115 -28.21 -24.44 17.05
CA ASP A 115 -27.39 -24.83 18.18
C ASP A 115 -25.91 -24.56 17.87
N ALA A 116 -25.35 -23.54 18.50
CA ALA A 116 -23.99 -23.10 18.26
C ALA A 116 -22.94 -24.20 18.45
N ALA A 117 -23.20 -25.18 19.33
CA ALA A 117 -22.27 -26.27 19.63
C ALA A 117 -22.23 -27.37 18.55
N SER A 118 -23.33 -27.58 17.82
CA SER A 118 -23.43 -28.61 16.78
C SER A 118 -23.53 -28.03 15.36
N GLY A 119 -23.81 -26.73 15.23
CA GLY A 119 -24.08 -26.07 13.95
C GLY A 119 -25.44 -26.42 13.33
N ALA A 120 -26.24 -27.29 13.95
CA ALA A 120 -27.48 -27.81 13.39
C ALA A 120 -28.74 -27.19 14.03
N CYS A 121 -29.90 -27.38 13.40
CA CYS A 121 -31.18 -27.09 14.03
C CYS A 121 -31.54 -28.21 15.03
N VAL A 122 -31.86 -27.84 16.27
CA VAL A 122 -32.30 -28.75 17.33
C VAL A 122 -33.70 -28.35 17.82
N ALA A 123 -34.48 -29.32 18.28
CA ALA A 123 -35.79 -29.05 18.85
C ALA A 123 -35.67 -28.19 20.12
N VAL A 124 -36.59 -27.22 20.25
CA VAL A 124 -36.72 -26.41 21.46
C VAL A 124 -37.50 -27.17 22.52
N GLY A 125 -37.04 -27.07 23.76
CA GLY A 125 -37.65 -27.67 24.93
C GLY A 125 -37.45 -29.19 25.02
N SER A 126 -38.09 -29.76 26.03
CA SER A 126 -38.00 -31.18 26.32
C SER A 126 -38.74 -32.04 25.28
N PRO A 127 -38.33 -33.31 25.09
CA PRO A 127 -39.09 -34.24 24.24
C PRO A 127 -40.51 -34.46 24.78
N CYS A 128 -41.44 -34.68 23.86
CA CYS A 128 -42.83 -34.95 24.19
C CYS A 128 -43.01 -36.31 24.88
N PRO A 129 -43.94 -36.41 25.85
CA PRO A 129 -44.27 -37.69 26.46
C PRO A 129 -44.93 -38.64 25.45
N ASP A 130 -44.48 -39.90 25.41
CA ASP A 130 -45.04 -40.91 24.50
C ASP A 130 -46.46 -41.31 24.93
N GLY A 131 -47.45 -40.82 24.18
CA GLY A 131 -48.87 -41.19 24.34
C GLY A 131 -49.55 -40.69 25.61
N ALA A 132 -48.83 -40.01 26.52
CA ALA A 132 -49.39 -39.41 27.71
C ALA A 132 -49.63 -37.91 27.54
N LEU A 133 -50.59 -37.35 28.29
CA LEU A 133 -50.86 -35.91 28.23
C LEU A 133 -49.76 -35.06 28.90
N TRP A 134 -49.12 -35.58 29.95
CA TRP A 134 -48.04 -34.91 30.70
C TRP A 134 -46.95 -35.92 31.10
N PRO A 135 -45.69 -35.47 31.27
CA PRO A 135 -44.65 -36.21 32.01
C PRO A 135 -45.09 -36.53 33.44
N ASP A 136 -44.31 -37.34 34.18
CA ASP A 136 -44.57 -37.59 35.61
C ASP A 136 -44.42 -36.32 36.48
N ASP A 137 -45.01 -36.35 37.68
CA ASP A 137 -45.04 -35.21 38.60
C ASP A 137 -43.64 -34.76 39.05
N ALA A 138 -42.69 -35.69 39.17
CA ALA A 138 -41.32 -35.38 39.54
C ALA A 138 -40.62 -34.60 38.43
N THR A 139 -40.84 -35.00 37.17
CA THR A 139 -40.36 -34.31 35.97
C THR A 139 -40.98 -32.93 35.85
N LEU A 140 -42.29 -32.79 36.08
CA LEU A 140 -42.96 -31.47 36.06
C LEU A 140 -42.37 -30.52 37.10
N ARG A 141 -42.18 -30.97 38.35
CA ARG A 141 -41.58 -30.14 39.41
C ARG A 141 -40.12 -29.82 39.15
N ALA A 142 -39.34 -30.79 38.65
CA ALA A 142 -37.96 -30.56 38.24
C ALA A 142 -37.86 -29.51 37.13
N ARG A 143 -38.81 -29.53 36.17
CA ARG A 143 -38.91 -28.54 35.09
C ARG A 143 -39.29 -27.15 35.59
N ALA A 144 -40.20 -27.05 36.56
CA ALA A 144 -40.56 -25.79 37.21
C ALA A 144 -39.37 -25.16 37.98
N GLY A 145 -38.41 -25.98 38.40
CA GLY A 145 -37.15 -25.51 38.98
C GLY A 145 -37.24 -25.19 40.47
N ALA A 146 -36.21 -24.49 40.96
CA ALA A 146 -36.06 -24.20 42.38
C ALA A 146 -37.22 -23.32 42.90
N GLY A 147 -37.81 -23.71 44.03
CA GLY A 147 -38.97 -23.03 44.63
C GLY A 147 -40.32 -23.68 44.32
N PHE A 148 -40.37 -24.68 43.44
CA PHE A 148 -41.59 -25.42 43.08
C PHE A 148 -41.54 -26.92 43.43
N GLU A 149 -40.56 -27.36 44.23
CA GLU A 149 -40.34 -28.77 44.58
C GLU A 149 -41.49 -29.40 45.35
N GLN A 150 -42.27 -28.58 46.07
CA GLN A 150 -43.48 -28.98 46.79
C GLN A 150 -44.74 -28.27 46.27
N ALA A 151 -44.66 -27.65 45.10
CA ALA A 151 -45.77 -26.91 44.51
C ALA A 151 -46.99 -27.82 44.31
N ARG A 152 -48.17 -27.23 44.58
CA ARG A 152 -49.44 -27.82 44.17
C ARG A 152 -49.51 -27.78 42.65
N ILE A 153 -49.81 -28.92 42.03
CA ILE A 153 -49.94 -29.04 40.57
C ILE A 153 -51.40 -28.83 40.19
N VAL A 154 -51.65 -27.92 39.26
CA VAL A 154 -52.93 -27.70 38.60
C VAL A 154 -52.85 -28.28 37.19
N TYR A 155 -53.55 -29.39 36.94
CA TYR A 155 -53.53 -30.09 35.64
C TYR A 155 -54.49 -29.46 34.63
N VAL A 156 -54.00 -29.19 33.42
CA VAL A 156 -54.76 -28.52 32.34
C VAL A 156 -54.68 -29.31 31.05
N SER A 157 -55.80 -29.76 30.50
CA SER A 157 -55.87 -30.46 29.20
C SER A 157 -56.97 -29.88 28.32
N PRO A 158 -56.83 -29.90 26.98
CA PRO A 158 -57.88 -29.41 26.10
C PRO A 158 -59.20 -30.18 26.32
N GLY A 159 -60.29 -29.46 26.57
CA GLY A 159 -61.61 -30.06 26.80
C GLY A 159 -61.84 -30.64 28.20
N GLY A 160 -60.87 -30.51 29.11
CA GLY A 160 -61.02 -30.85 30.52
C GLY A 160 -62.23 -30.16 31.18
N ARG A 161 -62.86 -30.82 32.15
CA ARG A 161 -64.07 -30.31 32.85
C ARG A 161 -63.94 -30.30 34.37
N GLY A 162 -62.79 -30.71 34.90
CA GLY A 162 -62.53 -30.81 36.33
C GLY A 162 -62.00 -29.51 36.94
N ASP A 163 -61.44 -29.65 38.13
CA ASP A 163 -60.90 -28.57 38.97
C ASP A 163 -59.36 -28.46 38.96
N GLY A 164 -58.70 -29.39 38.27
CA GLY A 164 -57.24 -29.46 38.12
C GLY A 164 -56.51 -30.13 39.28
N SER A 165 -57.24 -30.69 40.26
CA SER A 165 -56.64 -31.29 41.46
C SER A 165 -55.83 -32.56 41.19
N ASP A 166 -56.15 -33.28 40.12
CA ASP A 166 -55.40 -34.44 39.63
C ASP A 166 -55.52 -34.59 38.10
N ARG A 167 -54.75 -35.53 37.52
CA ARG A 167 -54.69 -35.79 36.08
C ARG A 167 -56.03 -36.17 35.43
N SER A 168 -56.91 -36.83 36.18
CA SER A 168 -58.24 -37.25 35.72
C SER A 168 -59.30 -36.14 35.85
N SER A 169 -59.06 -35.18 36.75
CA SER A 169 -59.89 -33.99 36.98
C SER A 169 -59.28 -32.72 36.36
N SER A 170 -58.62 -32.81 35.21
CA SER A 170 -57.97 -31.63 34.59
C SER A 170 -58.94 -30.50 34.20
N VAL A 171 -58.46 -29.25 34.31
CA VAL A 171 -59.18 -28.04 33.85
C VAL A 171 -59.07 -27.92 32.32
N GLY A 172 -60.13 -27.45 31.67
CA GLY A 172 -60.18 -27.26 30.21
C GLY A 172 -59.56 -25.98 29.66
N SER A 173 -59.18 -25.04 30.52
CA SER A 173 -58.66 -23.72 30.16
C SER A 173 -57.47 -23.36 31.06
N VAL A 174 -56.41 -22.87 30.42
CA VAL A 174 -55.22 -22.33 31.07
C VAL A 174 -55.56 -21.05 31.82
N THR A 175 -56.38 -20.17 31.26
CA THR A 175 -56.82 -18.92 31.91
C THR A 175 -57.51 -19.21 33.24
N ARG A 176 -58.38 -20.21 33.27
CA ARG A 176 -59.04 -20.65 34.51
C ARG A 176 -58.03 -21.24 35.50
N ALA A 177 -57.06 -22.01 35.02
CA ALA A 177 -55.99 -22.57 35.85
C ALA A 177 -55.10 -21.49 36.48
N VAL A 178 -54.75 -20.44 35.72
CA VAL A 178 -54.01 -19.28 36.23
C VAL A 178 -54.82 -18.52 37.27
N ALA A 179 -56.13 -18.31 37.05
CA ALA A 179 -56.99 -17.60 37.99
C ALA A 179 -57.22 -18.32 39.33
N GLN A 180 -57.03 -19.65 39.38
CA GLN A 180 -57.16 -20.46 40.61
C GLN A 180 -55.82 -20.80 41.28
N ALA A 181 -54.71 -20.53 40.60
CA ALA A 181 -53.36 -20.75 41.12
C ALA A 181 -53.01 -19.67 42.14
N GLY A 182 -52.43 -20.08 43.26
CA GLY A 182 -51.82 -19.18 44.24
C GLY A 182 -50.32 -19.00 43.98
N PRO A 183 -49.67 -18.05 44.67
CA PRO A 183 -48.22 -17.93 44.66
C PRO A 183 -47.53 -19.26 45.01
N GLY A 184 -46.57 -19.70 44.19
CA GLY A 184 -45.83 -20.96 44.35
C GLY A 184 -46.48 -22.18 43.71
N ASP A 185 -47.62 -22.04 43.02
CA ASP A 185 -48.27 -23.15 42.33
C ASP A 185 -47.64 -23.45 40.94
N LEU A 186 -47.78 -24.71 40.53
CA LEU A 186 -47.35 -25.21 39.23
C LEU A 186 -48.58 -25.53 38.38
N ILE A 187 -48.69 -24.92 37.21
CA ILE A 187 -49.74 -25.17 36.22
C ILE A 187 -49.16 -26.07 35.12
N ALA A 188 -49.61 -27.33 35.08
CA ALA A 188 -49.13 -28.34 34.14
C ALA A 188 -50.03 -28.38 32.89
N LEU A 189 -49.49 -27.96 31.75
CA LEU A 189 -50.19 -27.95 30.47
C LEU A 189 -49.93 -29.25 29.71
N GLY A 190 -50.99 -29.95 29.36
CA GLY A 190 -50.91 -31.19 28.60
C GLY A 190 -50.53 -30.94 27.15
N VAL A 191 -50.22 -32.01 26.42
CA VAL A 191 -50.13 -31.94 24.96
C VAL A 191 -51.49 -31.50 24.40
N GLY A 192 -51.49 -30.54 23.48
CA GLY A 192 -52.70 -29.98 22.92
C GLY A 192 -52.60 -28.49 22.57
N ARG A 193 -53.65 -28.01 21.89
CA ARG A 193 -53.82 -26.60 21.55
C ARG A 193 -54.85 -25.95 22.47
N TYR A 194 -54.48 -24.80 23.02
CA TYR A 194 -55.30 -23.97 23.90
C TYR A 194 -55.57 -22.65 23.20
N GLU A 195 -56.83 -22.37 22.86
CA GLU A 195 -57.23 -21.16 22.13
C GLU A 195 -57.67 -20.05 23.09
N GLU A 196 -56.70 -19.39 23.73
CA GLU A 196 -56.94 -18.38 24.76
C GLU A 196 -55.75 -17.42 24.94
N THR A 197 -55.92 -16.44 25.82
CA THR A 197 -54.89 -15.46 26.19
C THR A 197 -54.58 -15.56 27.66
N LEU A 198 -53.31 -15.50 28.02
CA LEU A 198 -52.84 -15.67 29.38
C LEU A 198 -52.43 -14.33 29.99
N VAL A 199 -52.96 -14.05 31.18
CA VAL A 199 -52.56 -12.91 32.01
C VAL A 199 -52.05 -13.48 33.34
N VAL A 200 -50.75 -13.30 33.61
CA VAL A 200 -50.10 -13.82 34.81
C VAL A 200 -49.65 -12.66 35.69
N GLU A 201 -50.27 -12.54 36.87
CA GLU A 201 -49.92 -11.51 37.87
C GLU A 201 -49.30 -12.10 39.14
N GLU A 202 -49.41 -13.43 39.33
CA GLU A 202 -48.92 -14.16 40.50
C GLU A 202 -47.57 -14.83 40.25
N ALA A 203 -46.92 -15.29 41.33
CA ALA A 203 -45.70 -16.10 41.26
C ALA A 203 -46.03 -17.55 40.91
N VAL A 204 -46.00 -17.94 39.63
CA VAL A 204 -46.39 -19.29 39.19
C VAL A 204 -45.41 -19.91 38.20
N ALA A 205 -45.42 -21.25 38.12
CA ALA A 205 -44.73 -22.00 37.08
C ALA A 205 -45.73 -22.56 36.06
N LEU A 206 -45.64 -22.12 34.80
CA LEU A 206 -46.38 -22.65 33.66
C LEU A 206 -45.50 -23.67 32.91
N VAL A 207 -45.77 -24.97 33.08
CA VAL A 207 -44.95 -26.05 32.53
C VAL A 207 -45.75 -26.87 31.52
N GLY A 208 -45.36 -26.81 30.26
CA GLY A 208 -45.90 -27.65 29.20
C GLY A 208 -45.31 -29.05 29.17
N ALA A 209 -46.03 -29.96 28.51
CA ALA A 209 -45.57 -31.32 28.31
C ALA A 209 -44.32 -31.36 27.39
N CYS A 210 -44.33 -30.53 26.35
CA CYS A 210 -43.22 -30.25 25.45
C CYS A 210 -43.58 -29.04 24.57
N ALA A 211 -42.60 -28.25 24.13
CA ALA A 211 -42.85 -27.11 23.25
C ALA A 211 -43.49 -27.56 21.92
N ALA A 212 -43.09 -28.72 21.40
CA ALA A 212 -43.56 -29.22 20.11
C ALA A 212 -45.07 -29.50 20.04
N GLN A 213 -45.74 -29.83 21.16
CA GLN A 213 -47.16 -30.21 21.17
C GLN A 213 -48.03 -29.44 22.16
N THR A 214 -47.46 -28.66 23.08
CA THR A 214 -48.22 -27.80 23.99
C THR A 214 -48.27 -26.37 23.43
N VAL A 215 -49.38 -26.00 22.80
CA VAL A 215 -49.53 -24.75 22.05
C VAL A 215 -50.61 -23.87 22.68
N VAL A 216 -50.24 -22.68 23.14
CA VAL A 216 -51.18 -21.64 23.54
C VAL A 216 -51.29 -20.64 22.39
N SER A 217 -52.50 -20.39 21.90
CA SER A 217 -52.72 -19.51 20.76
C SER A 217 -53.97 -18.67 20.88
N SER A 218 -53.97 -17.49 20.27
CA SER A 218 -55.18 -16.66 20.16
C SER A 218 -55.38 -16.23 18.70
N PRO A 219 -56.48 -16.62 18.03
CA PRO A 219 -56.72 -16.28 16.63
C PRO A 219 -57.24 -14.84 16.42
N ALA A 220 -57.66 -14.15 17.49
CA ALA A 220 -58.13 -12.77 17.40
C ALA A 220 -56.97 -11.83 17.07
N ASP A 221 -57.07 -11.14 15.93
CA ASP A 221 -56.14 -10.07 15.56
C ASP A 221 -56.32 -8.89 16.52
N ALA A 222 -55.32 -8.72 17.38
CA ALA A 222 -55.21 -7.65 18.34
C ALA A 222 -53.72 -7.37 18.54
N ALA A 223 -53.08 -6.81 17.52
CA ALA A 223 -51.64 -6.52 17.48
C ALA A 223 -51.10 -5.74 18.71
N GLU A 224 -51.97 -5.08 19.49
CA GLU A 224 -51.60 -4.37 20.72
C GLU A 224 -51.60 -5.22 22.00
N ARG A 225 -52.04 -6.49 21.97
CA ARG A 225 -52.18 -7.32 23.17
C ARG A 225 -51.45 -8.64 23.04
N ALA A 226 -50.67 -9.01 24.04
CA ALA A 226 -49.91 -10.27 24.02
C ALA A 226 -50.79 -11.52 24.17
N THR A 227 -50.29 -12.66 23.70
CA THR A 227 -50.86 -13.98 23.95
C THR A 227 -50.49 -14.46 25.37
N LEU A 228 -49.26 -14.23 25.80
CA LEU A 228 -48.82 -14.36 27.20
C LEU A 228 -48.41 -12.98 27.71
N TYR A 229 -49.19 -12.43 28.64
CA TYR A 229 -48.94 -11.14 29.28
C TYR A 229 -48.64 -11.36 30.76
N ALA A 230 -47.46 -10.92 31.23
CA ALA A 230 -47.11 -10.93 32.64
C ALA A 230 -46.81 -9.51 33.11
N SER A 231 -47.54 -9.04 34.12
CA SER A 231 -47.44 -7.65 34.59
C SER A 231 -47.20 -7.61 36.09
N ARG A 232 -46.15 -6.90 36.52
CA ARG A 232 -45.77 -6.76 37.93
C ARG A 232 -45.62 -8.10 38.67
N SER A 233 -45.36 -9.18 37.93
CA SER A 233 -45.30 -10.52 38.48
C SER A 233 -44.15 -10.61 39.51
N PRO A 234 -44.40 -11.18 40.70
CA PRO A 234 -43.37 -11.46 41.69
C PRO A 234 -42.47 -12.66 41.31
N GLY A 235 -42.76 -13.35 40.21
CA GLY A 235 -41.91 -14.39 39.63
C GLY A 235 -42.67 -15.20 38.56
N LEU A 236 -42.00 -15.61 37.48
CA LEU A 236 -42.63 -16.43 36.45
C LEU A 236 -41.64 -17.46 35.93
N VAL A 237 -42.05 -18.73 35.90
CA VAL A 237 -41.37 -19.75 35.11
C VAL A 237 -42.32 -20.17 34.00
N ALA A 238 -41.95 -20.00 32.73
CA ALA A 238 -42.68 -20.59 31.62
C ALA A 238 -41.74 -21.54 30.88
N ARG A 239 -42.15 -22.82 30.77
CA ARG A 239 -41.29 -23.86 30.21
C ARG A 239 -42.03 -24.80 29.28
N ASP A 240 -41.35 -25.25 28.22
CA ASP A 240 -41.83 -26.28 27.30
C ASP A 240 -43.18 -25.95 26.65
N VAL A 241 -43.35 -24.71 26.18
CA VAL A 241 -44.61 -24.20 25.62
C VAL A 241 -44.37 -23.44 24.32
N THR A 242 -45.26 -23.61 23.34
CA THR A 242 -45.33 -22.78 22.14
C THR A 242 -46.40 -21.71 22.31
N ILE A 243 -46.06 -20.45 22.04
CA ILE A 243 -46.98 -19.31 21.97
C ILE A 243 -47.20 -18.95 20.50
N ALA A 244 -48.44 -19.02 20.01
CA ALA A 244 -48.73 -18.84 18.60
C ALA A 244 -49.90 -17.89 18.31
N GLY A 245 -49.91 -17.29 17.12
CA GLY A 245 -51.03 -16.50 16.60
C GLY A 245 -50.70 -15.01 16.41
N PRO A 246 -51.57 -14.27 15.70
CA PRO A 246 -51.29 -12.94 15.15
C PRO A 246 -51.40 -11.82 16.20
N ARG A 247 -50.60 -11.93 17.25
CA ARG A 247 -50.53 -11.02 18.40
C ARG A 247 -49.08 -10.84 18.81
N VAL A 248 -48.81 -9.91 19.72
CA VAL A 248 -47.55 -9.96 20.45
C VAL A 248 -47.45 -11.35 21.12
N GLY A 249 -46.31 -12.03 21.00
CA GLY A 249 -46.15 -13.37 21.56
C GLY A 249 -46.19 -13.34 23.09
N ILE A 250 -45.08 -12.87 23.66
CA ILE A 250 -44.87 -12.77 25.10
C ILE A 250 -44.56 -11.31 25.46
N TRP A 251 -45.22 -10.78 26.48
CA TRP A 251 -44.94 -9.43 26.99
C TRP A 251 -44.82 -9.43 28.50
N LEU A 252 -43.61 -9.13 28.97
CA LEU A 252 -43.23 -9.02 30.37
C LEU A 252 -43.11 -7.53 30.72
N VAL A 253 -43.96 -7.04 31.62
CA VAL A 253 -44.00 -5.62 32.02
C VAL A 253 -43.68 -5.48 33.50
N ASN A 254 -42.61 -4.75 33.81
CA ASN A 254 -42.20 -4.42 35.17
C ASN A 254 -42.14 -5.65 36.10
N PRO A 255 -41.43 -6.74 35.73
CA PRO A 255 -41.29 -7.89 36.60
C PRO A 255 -40.62 -7.48 37.93
N ARG A 256 -41.21 -7.93 39.04
CA ARG A 256 -40.72 -7.62 40.40
C ARG A 256 -39.87 -8.73 41.00
N GLY A 257 -39.92 -9.93 40.44
CA GLY A 257 -39.05 -11.05 40.78
C GLY A 257 -38.54 -11.77 39.53
N PRO A 258 -37.76 -12.84 39.70
CA PRO A 258 -37.08 -13.50 38.60
C PRO A 258 -38.08 -14.08 37.59
N VAL A 259 -37.78 -13.91 36.30
CA VAL A 259 -38.54 -14.53 35.21
C VAL A 259 -37.63 -15.48 34.45
N THR A 260 -38.09 -16.70 34.20
CA THR A 260 -37.40 -17.71 33.38
C THR A 260 -38.34 -18.18 32.27
N LEU A 261 -37.94 -17.97 31.02
CA LEU A 261 -38.53 -18.62 29.85
C LEU A 261 -37.55 -19.69 29.37
N GLN A 262 -37.95 -20.96 29.38
CA GLN A 262 -37.07 -22.07 28.98
C GLN A 262 -37.75 -23.03 28.00
N GLY A 263 -37.13 -23.34 26.87
CA GLY A 263 -37.75 -24.28 25.93
C GLY A 263 -39.05 -23.71 25.36
N VAL A 264 -39.01 -22.44 24.94
CA VAL A 264 -40.20 -21.69 24.50
C VAL A 264 -40.09 -21.35 23.02
N ALA A 265 -41.14 -21.68 22.27
CA ALA A 265 -41.26 -21.28 20.86
C ALA A 265 -42.32 -20.20 20.69
N VAL A 266 -42.05 -19.21 19.83
CA VAL A 266 -43.02 -18.17 19.44
C VAL A 266 -43.23 -18.26 17.93
N GLU A 267 -44.48 -18.39 17.48
CA GLU A 267 -44.81 -18.61 16.08
C GLU A 267 -45.88 -17.64 15.55
N GLY A 268 -45.58 -16.96 14.45
CA GLY A 268 -46.56 -16.14 13.73
C GLY A 268 -47.04 -14.93 14.54
N ALA A 269 -46.20 -14.43 15.43
CA ALA A 269 -46.47 -13.23 16.20
C ALA A 269 -46.55 -11.99 15.28
N VAL A 270 -47.26 -10.97 15.73
CA VAL A 270 -47.39 -9.68 15.04
C VAL A 270 -46.87 -8.59 15.98
N GLY A 271 -46.06 -7.67 15.45
CA GLY A 271 -45.41 -6.64 16.26
C GLY A 271 -44.18 -7.19 16.97
N ASN A 272 -44.32 -7.79 18.16
CA ASN A 272 -43.18 -8.32 18.92
C ASN A 272 -43.33 -9.83 19.19
N GLY A 273 -42.24 -10.59 19.03
CA GLY A 273 -42.22 -11.99 19.48
C GLY A 273 -42.15 -12.08 21.00
N VAL A 274 -41.07 -11.53 21.58
CA VAL A 274 -40.89 -11.37 23.02
C VAL A 274 -40.61 -9.91 23.34
N HIS A 275 -41.32 -9.32 24.29
CA HIS A 275 -41.15 -7.94 24.73
C HIS A 275 -40.94 -7.89 26.25
N VAL A 276 -39.78 -7.45 26.69
CA VAL A 276 -39.45 -7.16 28.09
C VAL A 276 -39.41 -5.64 28.27
N GLU A 277 -40.30 -5.10 29.10
CA GLU A 277 -40.44 -3.67 29.32
C GLU A 277 -40.24 -3.31 30.79
N ARG A 278 -39.45 -2.25 31.05
CA ARG A 278 -39.19 -1.69 32.38
C ARG A 278 -38.73 -2.77 33.36
N ASN A 279 -37.78 -3.59 32.93
CA ASN A 279 -37.19 -4.60 33.81
C ASN A 279 -36.57 -3.95 35.05
N GLY A 280 -36.75 -4.59 36.20
CA GLY A 280 -36.04 -4.29 37.46
C GLY A 280 -35.57 -5.57 38.16
N ALA A 281 -35.74 -6.73 37.51
CA ALA A 281 -35.45 -8.05 38.03
C ALA A 281 -34.46 -8.78 37.09
N VAL A 282 -34.11 -10.03 37.43
CA VAL A 282 -33.33 -10.88 36.53
C VAL A 282 -34.28 -11.64 35.61
N VAL A 283 -34.09 -11.48 34.30
CA VAL A 283 -34.86 -12.20 33.27
C VAL A 283 -33.93 -13.16 32.54
N ARG A 284 -34.24 -14.46 32.60
CA ARG A 284 -33.52 -15.53 31.90
C ARG A 284 -34.36 -16.06 30.76
N LEU A 285 -33.80 -15.97 29.56
CA LEU A 285 -34.37 -16.47 28.33
C LEU A 285 -33.42 -17.56 27.82
N ASP A 286 -33.82 -18.82 27.93
CA ASP A 286 -32.99 -19.97 27.56
C ASP A 286 -33.72 -20.90 26.59
N ASP A 287 -33.02 -21.41 25.58
CA ASP A 287 -33.58 -22.39 24.63
C ASP A 287 -34.86 -21.85 23.95
N LEU A 288 -34.71 -20.83 23.11
CA LEU A 288 -35.82 -20.14 22.44
C LEU A 288 -35.77 -20.25 20.92
N ALA A 289 -36.95 -20.35 20.31
CA ALA A 289 -37.13 -20.15 18.87
C ALA A 289 -38.24 -19.12 18.63
N ILE A 290 -37.92 -18.05 17.91
CA ILE A 290 -38.88 -17.04 17.45
C ILE A 290 -38.94 -17.13 15.94
N HIS A 291 -40.06 -17.64 15.43
CA HIS A 291 -40.27 -17.90 14.00
C HIS A 291 -41.32 -16.97 13.43
N ARG A 292 -40.93 -16.17 12.43
CA ARG A 292 -41.80 -15.27 11.65
C ARG A 292 -42.59 -14.31 12.53
N VAL A 293 -42.03 -13.12 12.74
CA VAL A 293 -42.72 -12.00 13.37
C VAL A 293 -43.14 -11.00 12.28
N ALA A 294 -44.43 -10.94 12.01
CA ALA A 294 -44.99 -10.05 11.01
C ALA A 294 -45.08 -8.60 11.51
N PRO A 295 -44.98 -7.60 10.63
CA PRO A 295 -45.16 -6.21 11.02
C PRO A 295 -46.58 -5.99 11.54
N GLY A 296 -46.71 -5.34 12.69
CA GLY A 296 -47.99 -4.94 13.28
C GLY A 296 -48.33 -3.47 13.02
N ALA A 297 -49.47 -3.02 13.53
CA ALA A 297 -49.83 -1.58 13.53
C ALA A 297 -48.79 -0.72 14.27
N VAL A 298 -48.13 -1.30 15.28
CA VAL A 298 -46.92 -0.78 15.91
C VAL A 298 -45.77 -1.69 15.50
N GLU A 299 -44.76 -1.14 14.82
CA GLU A 299 -43.56 -1.88 14.45
C GLU A 299 -42.82 -2.39 15.70
N GLY A 300 -42.43 -3.66 15.69
CA GLY A 300 -41.74 -4.30 16.80
C GLY A 300 -40.68 -5.29 16.31
N PRO A 301 -39.56 -5.46 17.04
CA PRO A 301 -38.57 -6.48 16.74
C PRO A 301 -39.09 -7.90 17.05
N SER A 302 -38.36 -8.92 16.59
CA SER A 302 -38.60 -10.30 17.06
C SER A 302 -38.44 -10.41 18.57
N MET A 303 -37.42 -9.74 19.12
CA MET A 303 -37.22 -9.62 20.55
C MET A 303 -36.90 -8.17 20.94
N ARG A 304 -37.66 -7.61 21.89
CA ARG A 304 -37.42 -6.28 22.49
C ARG A 304 -37.03 -6.44 23.95
N LEU A 305 -35.84 -5.96 24.31
CA LEU A 305 -35.30 -6.00 25.65
C LEU A 305 -35.08 -4.57 26.14
N THR A 306 -35.96 -4.08 27.01
CA THR A 306 -35.84 -2.75 27.61
C THR A 306 -35.64 -2.86 29.12
N SER A 307 -34.41 -2.59 29.55
CA SER A 307 -34.00 -2.68 30.95
C SER A 307 -33.47 -1.32 31.45
N PRO A 308 -34.27 -0.56 32.22
CA PRO A 308 -33.75 0.61 32.93
C PRO A 308 -32.83 0.21 34.10
N ALA A 309 -33.00 -1.00 34.67
CA ALA A 309 -32.18 -1.57 35.73
C ALA A 309 -32.35 -3.12 35.76
N GLY A 310 -31.33 -3.86 36.21
CA GLY A 310 -31.38 -5.33 36.29
C GLY A 310 -30.89 -6.03 35.01
N GLY A 311 -30.46 -7.30 35.16
CA GLY A 311 -29.81 -8.08 34.10
C GLY A 311 -30.78 -8.93 33.27
N ILE A 312 -30.53 -9.00 31.97
CA ILE A 312 -31.21 -9.92 31.05
C ILE A 312 -30.18 -10.89 30.47
N GLU A 313 -30.40 -12.17 30.69
CA GLU A 313 -29.56 -13.25 30.13
C GLU A 313 -30.35 -13.94 29.03
N VAL A 314 -29.83 -13.93 27.80
CA VAL A 314 -30.38 -14.69 26.68
C VAL A 314 -29.37 -15.74 26.26
N SER A 315 -29.78 -17.00 26.27
CA SER A 315 -28.93 -18.12 25.89
C SER A 315 -29.64 -19.06 24.94
N ARG A 316 -28.92 -19.57 23.93
CA ARG A 316 -29.42 -20.58 22.99
C ARG A 316 -30.73 -20.15 22.34
N ALA A 317 -30.69 -19.02 21.65
CA ALA A 317 -31.87 -18.40 21.06
C ALA A 317 -31.73 -18.25 19.55
N TRP A 318 -32.80 -18.52 18.82
CA TRP A 318 -32.87 -18.36 17.37
C TRP A 318 -34.04 -17.47 17.00
N MET A 319 -33.76 -16.42 16.23
CA MET A 319 -34.76 -15.48 15.72
C MET A 319 -34.66 -15.47 14.21
N GLU A 320 -35.72 -15.86 13.52
CA GLU A 320 -35.74 -15.85 12.06
C GLU A 320 -36.96 -15.13 11.47
N ARG A 321 -36.71 -14.45 10.35
CA ARG A 321 -37.74 -13.79 9.53
C ARG A 321 -38.61 -12.81 10.33
N GLY A 322 -37.96 -12.04 11.20
CA GLY A 322 -38.59 -10.91 11.89
C GLY A 322 -38.65 -9.67 11.00
N ALA A 323 -39.69 -8.87 11.13
CA ALA A 323 -39.81 -7.60 10.42
C ALA A 323 -39.16 -6.43 11.20
N GLY A 324 -38.45 -5.56 10.47
CA GLY A 324 -37.81 -4.35 10.98
C GLY A 324 -36.52 -4.60 11.75
N VAL A 325 -36.59 -5.30 12.88
CA VAL A 325 -35.42 -5.58 13.73
C VAL A 325 -35.46 -7.02 14.26
N GLY A 326 -34.32 -7.71 14.25
CA GLY A 326 -34.20 -9.04 14.87
C GLY A 326 -34.33 -8.94 16.39
N LEU A 327 -33.33 -8.34 17.04
CA LEU A 327 -33.29 -8.11 18.47
C LEU A 327 -32.96 -6.64 18.77
N ALA A 328 -33.77 -5.99 19.60
CA ALA A 328 -33.53 -4.63 20.06
C ALA A 328 -33.24 -4.60 21.56
N VAL A 329 -32.11 -4.01 21.95
CA VAL A 329 -31.74 -3.72 23.34
C VAL A 329 -31.79 -2.21 23.56
N SER A 330 -32.44 -1.78 24.65
CA SER A 330 -32.44 -0.38 25.06
C SER A 330 -32.48 -0.17 26.58
N GLY A 331 -31.95 0.97 27.03
CA GLY A 331 -31.86 1.35 28.44
C GLY A 331 -30.47 1.12 29.02
N ALA A 332 -30.29 1.36 30.32
CA ALA A 332 -29.00 1.35 31.00
C ALA A 332 -28.67 0.01 31.72
N GLY A 333 -29.43 -1.05 31.46
CA GLY A 333 -29.21 -2.38 32.05
C GLY A 333 -28.11 -3.19 31.37
N GLU A 334 -27.70 -4.28 32.03
CA GLU A 334 -26.78 -5.29 31.51
C GLU A 334 -27.54 -6.36 30.73
N VAL A 335 -27.07 -6.69 29.53
CA VAL A 335 -27.64 -7.75 28.69
C VAL A 335 -26.52 -8.67 28.20
N SER A 336 -26.62 -9.96 28.50
CA SER A 336 -25.68 -10.98 28.01
C SER A 336 -26.39 -11.90 27.01
N LEU A 337 -25.83 -12.01 25.81
CA LEU A 337 -26.32 -12.86 24.72
C LEU A 337 -25.28 -13.96 24.44
N ARG A 338 -25.68 -15.22 24.63
CA ARG A 338 -24.82 -16.38 24.40
C ARG A 338 -25.47 -17.40 23.47
N ASP A 339 -24.77 -17.86 22.44
CA ASP A 339 -25.31 -18.84 21.48
C ASP A 339 -26.60 -18.33 20.83
N VAL A 340 -26.56 -17.10 20.31
CA VAL A 340 -27.71 -16.42 19.73
C VAL A 340 -27.52 -16.29 18.23
N GLY A 341 -28.52 -16.70 17.45
CA GLY A 341 -28.57 -16.50 16.01
C GLY A 341 -29.74 -15.60 15.61
N VAL A 342 -29.47 -14.63 14.74
CA VAL A 342 -30.45 -13.76 14.11
C VAL A 342 -30.34 -13.91 12.61
N GLU A 343 -31.45 -14.29 11.97
CA GLU A 343 -31.44 -14.72 10.58
C GLU A 343 -32.56 -14.08 9.75
N GLY A 344 -32.20 -13.47 8.64
CA GLY A 344 -33.13 -13.08 7.59
C GLY A 344 -34.12 -12.01 8.04
N VAL A 345 -33.62 -10.92 8.62
CA VAL A 345 -34.46 -9.80 9.07
C VAL A 345 -35.05 -9.09 7.86
N LEU A 346 -36.38 -9.07 7.81
CA LEU A 346 -37.18 -8.47 6.75
C LEU A 346 -37.32 -6.96 6.99
N PRO A 347 -37.52 -6.16 5.95
CA PRO A 347 -37.75 -4.73 6.11
C PRO A 347 -39.06 -4.46 6.85
N ASN A 348 -39.19 -3.25 7.41
CA ASN A 348 -40.44 -2.82 8.04
C ASN A 348 -41.52 -2.46 7.00
N ALA A 349 -42.68 -2.00 7.48
CA ALA A 349 -43.82 -1.67 6.61
C ALA A 349 -43.57 -0.48 5.67
N ARG A 350 -42.53 0.31 5.92
CA ARG A 350 -42.10 1.43 5.06
C ARG A 350 -40.99 1.02 4.09
N GLU A 351 -40.67 -0.27 4.01
CA GLU A 351 -39.53 -0.82 3.26
C GLU A 351 -38.19 -0.22 3.69
N ARG A 352 -38.17 0.35 4.89
CA ARG A 352 -36.99 0.87 5.55
C ARG A 352 -36.55 -0.14 6.60
N ASP A 353 -35.31 -0.01 7.03
CA ASP A 353 -34.82 -0.77 8.18
C ASP A 353 -34.66 -2.29 7.88
N GLY A 354 -34.06 -3.01 8.82
CA GLY A 354 -33.77 -4.44 8.68
C GLY A 354 -32.69 -4.95 9.63
N VAL A 355 -32.47 -4.25 10.74
CA VAL A 355 -31.29 -4.45 11.58
C VAL A 355 -31.33 -5.80 12.30
N GLY A 356 -30.24 -6.56 12.23
CA GLY A 356 -30.09 -7.80 12.99
C GLY A 356 -30.18 -7.56 14.49
N LEU A 357 -29.20 -6.85 15.06
CA LEU A 357 -29.19 -6.40 16.44
C LEU A 357 -29.09 -4.88 16.53
N ARG A 358 -30.05 -4.27 17.24
CA ARG A 358 -30.08 -2.82 17.51
C ARG A 358 -29.83 -2.58 18.99
N LEU A 359 -28.67 -2.01 19.32
CA LEU A 359 -28.23 -1.74 20.68
C LEU A 359 -28.21 -0.22 20.89
N LEU A 360 -29.04 0.29 21.80
CA LEU A 360 -29.24 1.73 21.99
C LEU A 360 -29.19 2.16 23.46
N GLY A 361 -28.80 3.41 23.70
CA GLY A 361 -29.24 4.17 24.87
C GLY A 361 -28.58 3.78 26.19
N GLY A 362 -27.27 3.57 26.19
CA GLY A 362 -26.43 3.38 27.38
C GLY A 362 -26.31 1.93 27.86
N ALA A 363 -26.82 0.96 27.10
CA ALA A 363 -26.78 -0.45 27.47
C ALA A 363 -25.35 -0.97 27.56
N GLN A 364 -25.12 -1.92 28.48
CA GLN A 364 -23.90 -2.73 28.52
C GLN A 364 -24.25 -4.11 27.98
N VAL A 365 -23.64 -4.48 26.85
CA VAL A 365 -24.01 -5.68 26.11
C VAL A 365 -22.80 -6.59 25.95
N GLU A 366 -22.94 -7.83 26.41
CA GLU A 366 -21.96 -8.90 26.21
C GLU A 366 -22.49 -9.86 25.15
N LEU A 367 -21.69 -10.13 24.11
CA LEU A 367 -22.00 -11.08 23.05
C LEU A 367 -20.97 -12.22 23.07
N ARG A 368 -21.43 -13.47 23.16
CA ARG A 368 -20.58 -14.65 23.02
C ARG A 368 -21.17 -15.66 22.05
N ARG A 369 -20.43 -16.02 21.00
CA ARG A 369 -20.87 -16.96 19.96
C ARG A 369 -22.21 -16.54 19.37
N VAL A 370 -22.21 -15.33 18.79
CA VAL A 370 -23.39 -14.71 18.20
C VAL A 370 -23.24 -14.65 16.69
N VAL A 371 -24.30 -15.01 15.97
CA VAL A 371 -24.32 -14.96 14.50
C VAL A 371 -25.47 -14.10 14.02
N VAL A 372 -25.16 -13.19 13.11
CA VAL A 372 -26.12 -12.32 12.44
C VAL A 372 -25.97 -12.51 10.95
N SER A 373 -27.04 -12.95 10.30
CA SER A 373 -27.00 -13.28 8.87
C SER A 373 -28.21 -12.73 8.13
N ARG A 374 -27.97 -12.25 6.91
CA ARG A 374 -29.01 -11.78 5.98
C ARG A 374 -29.95 -10.72 6.55
N SER A 375 -29.39 -9.83 7.37
CA SER A 375 -30.05 -8.59 7.79
C SER A 375 -30.04 -7.58 6.64
N ARG A 376 -31.05 -6.70 6.59
CA ARG A 376 -31.09 -5.57 5.66
C ARG A 376 -30.65 -4.30 6.36
N PHE A 377 -30.07 -3.33 5.67
CA PHE A 377 -29.57 -2.08 6.26
C PHE A 377 -28.31 -2.24 7.14
N ALA A 378 -28.36 -3.03 8.23
CA ALA A 378 -27.19 -3.35 9.05
C ALA A 378 -27.30 -4.70 9.76
N GLY A 379 -26.18 -5.40 9.94
CA GLY A 379 -26.11 -6.58 10.80
C GLY A 379 -26.28 -6.18 12.27
N ILE A 380 -25.38 -5.36 12.77
CA ILE A 380 -25.42 -4.83 14.14
C ILE A 380 -25.29 -3.30 14.10
N LEU A 381 -26.16 -2.62 14.83
CA LEU A 381 -26.14 -1.19 15.04
C LEU A 381 -26.00 -0.89 16.53
N ALA A 382 -24.83 -0.40 16.93
CA ALA A 382 -24.49 0.01 18.29
C ALA A 382 -24.43 1.54 18.38
N ASP A 383 -25.31 2.15 19.18
CA ASP A 383 -25.43 3.60 19.34
C ASP A 383 -25.47 3.99 20.82
N ALA A 384 -24.43 4.71 21.25
CA ALA A 384 -24.18 5.11 22.64
C ALA A 384 -24.25 3.92 23.62
N VAL A 385 -23.51 2.84 23.35
CA VAL A 385 -23.48 1.61 24.18
C VAL A 385 -22.06 1.16 24.54
N GLY A 386 -21.94 0.35 25.60
CA GLY A 386 -20.75 -0.46 25.86
C GLY A 386 -20.96 -1.87 25.29
N LEU A 387 -20.04 -2.34 24.46
CA LEU A 387 -20.12 -3.64 23.77
C LEU A 387 -18.86 -4.47 24.00
N ASP A 388 -18.98 -5.65 24.61
CA ASP A 388 -17.92 -6.65 24.68
C ASP A 388 -18.36 -7.87 23.88
N ALA A 389 -17.62 -8.23 22.83
CA ALA A 389 -17.98 -9.33 21.95
C ALA A 389 -16.82 -10.31 21.74
N GLU A 390 -17.14 -11.60 21.80
CA GLU A 390 -16.24 -12.72 21.55
C GLU A 390 -16.95 -13.73 20.64
N ASP A 391 -16.26 -14.25 19.62
CA ASP A 391 -16.82 -15.16 18.61
C ASP A 391 -18.08 -14.56 17.94
N LEU A 392 -17.89 -13.45 17.24
CA LEU A 392 -18.98 -12.73 16.58
C LEU A 392 -18.88 -12.91 15.07
N THR A 393 -19.93 -13.44 14.45
CA THR A 393 -20.05 -13.50 12.98
C THR A 393 -21.18 -12.60 12.51
N VAL A 394 -20.87 -11.68 11.60
CA VAL A 394 -21.86 -10.87 10.87
C VAL A 394 -21.65 -11.07 9.38
N ARG A 395 -22.67 -11.57 8.69
CA ARG A 395 -22.51 -12.02 7.31
C ARG A 395 -23.70 -11.79 6.41
N ASP A 396 -23.40 -11.71 5.11
CA ASP A 396 -24.37 -11.70 4.03
C ASP A 396 -25.44 -10.61 4.22
N THR A 397 -25.07 -9.44 4.76
CA THR A 397 -25.99 -8.31 4.89
C THR A 397 -26.42 -7.81 3.52
N LEU A 398 -27.66 -7.36 3.43
CA LEU A 398 -28.33 -6.99 2.20
C LEU A 398 -28.64 -5.49 2.17
N PRO A 399 -28.73 -4.88 0.98
CA PRO A 399 -29.10 -3.48 0.85
C PRO A 399 -30.50 -3.20 1.39
N GLU A 400 -30.71 -1.96 1.81
CA GLU A 400 -32.04 -1.43 2.10
C GLU A 400 -32.87 -1.40 0.81
N LEU A 401 -34.14 -1.82 0.88
CA LEU A 401 -34.99 -1.89 -0.32
C LEU A 401 -35.33 -0.51 -0.90
N SER A 402 -35.42 0.53 -0.06
CA SER A 402 -35.85 1.85 -0.50
C SER A 402 -34.81 2.63 -1.28
N SER A 403 -33.53 2.49 -0.93
CA SER A 403 -32.41 3.18 -1.59
C SER A 403 -31.61 2.26 -2.50
N GLY A 404 -31.55 0.96 -2.21
CA GLY A 404 -30.55 0.06 -2.81
C GLY A 404 -29.18 0.16 -2.13
N ASP A 405 -29.04 1.03 -1.12
CA ASP A 405 -27.78 1.33 -0.46
C ASP A 405 -27.65 0.59 0.89
N LEU A 406 -26.49 0.78 1.54
CA LEU A 406 -26.18 0.27 2.88
C LEU A 406 -26.10 -1.26 2.91
N GLY A 407 -26.37 -1.87 4.07
CA GLY A 407 -26.06 -3.27 4.32
C GLY A 407 -24.68 -3.40 4.96
N THR A 408 -24.40 -2.58 5.97
CA THR A 408 -23.18 -2.66 6.77
C THR A 408 -23.20 -3.90 7.66
N GLY A 409 -22.06 -4.57 7.83
CA GLY A 409 -21.92 -5.63 8.83
C GLY A 409 -22.15 -5.08 10.24
N LEU A 410 -21.21 -4.28 10.73
CA LEU A 410 -21.24 -3.72 12.07
C LEU A 410 -21.06 -2.20 12.05
N THR A 411 -22.00 -1.46 12.62
CA THR A 411 -21.89 0.00 12.82
C THR A 411 -21.81 0.31 14.32
N ILE A 412 -20.76 1.01 14.73
CA ILE A 412 -20.53 1.45 16.11
C ILE A 412 -20.42 2.97 16.11
N GLN A 413 -21.32 3.65 16.82
CA GLN A 413 -21.41 5.10 16.72
C GLN A 413 -21.77 5.83 18.01
N ARG A 414 -21.62 7.17 17.95
CA ARG A 414 -22.14 8.15 18.93
C ARG A 414 -21.68 7.90 20.38
N GLY A 415 -20.37 7.84 20.58
CA GLY A 415 -19.73 7.66 21.86
C GLY A 415 -19.79 6.23 22.40
N SER A 416 -20.12 5.25 21.54
CA SER A 416 -20.02 3.85 21.91
C SER A 416 -18.56 3.44 22.17
N VAL A 417 -18.37 2.51 23.10
CA VAL A 417 -17.08 1.88 23.38
C VAL A 417 -17.25 0.38 23.16
N ALA A 418 -16.39 -0.21 22.33
CA ALA A 418 -16.48 -1.63 22.00
C ALA A 418 -15.14 -2.34 22.10
N THR A 419 -15.15 -3.57 22.62
CA THR A 419 -14.03 -4.50 22.53
C THR A 419 -14.50 -5.75 21.80
N LEU A 420 -13.91 -6.05 20.64
CA LEU A 420 -14.30 -7.17 19.80
C LEU A 420 -13.12 -8.13 19.63
N ARG A 421 -13.36 -9.41 19.94
CA ARG A 421 -12.39 -10.50 19.82
C ARG A 421 -12.93 -11.57 18.90
N GLN A 422 -12.12 -12.03 17.94
CA GLN A 422 -12.54 -13.08 16.99
C GLN A 422 -13.80 -12.66 16.21
N LEU A 423 -13.72 -11.48 15.59
CA LEU A 423 -14.77 -10.93 14.74
C LEU A 423 -14.62 -11.45 13.30
N VAL A 424 -15.72 -11.94 12.73
CA VAL A 424 -15.82 -12.35 11.33
C VAL A 424 -16.92 -11.55 10.65
N SER A 425 -16.55 -10.65 9.74
CA SER A 425 -17.45 -9.82 8.94
C SER A 425 -17.34 -10.22 7.46
N LEU A 426 -18.35 -10.94 6.93
CA LEU A 426 -18.24 -11.62 5.64
C LEU A 426 -19.33 -11.21 4.64
N ASN A 427 -18.95 -10.96 3.39
CA ASN A 427 -19.86 -10.77 2.25
C ASN A 427 -20.96 -9.73 2.52
N ASN A 428 -20.62 -8.67 3.24
CA ASN A 428 -21.55 -7.61 3.57
C ASN A 428 -21.69 -6.65 2.38
N HIS A 429 -22.87 -6.06 2.18
CA HIS A 429 -23.13 -5.33 0.94
C HIS A 429 -22.32 -4.04 0.81
N ASP A 430 -22.22 -3.25 1.88
CA ASP A 430 -21.59 -1.91 1.87
C ASP A 430 -20.24 -1.90 2.61
N LEU A 431 -20.30 -1.87 3.94
CA LEU A 431 -19.13 -1.84 4.83
C LEU A 431 -19.05 -3.10 5.69
N GLY A 432 -17.84 -3.57 5.96
CA GLY A 432 -17.62 -4.64 6.93
C GLY A 432 -17.79 -4.15 8.37
N VAL A 433 -17.06 -3.09 8.72
CA VAL A 433 -17.09 -2.43 10.02
C VAL A 433 -17.05 -0.91 9.83
N ASP A 434 -17.95 -0.19 10.52
CA ASP A 434 -18.09 1.26 10.43
C ASP A 434 -18.06 1.89 11.82
N ILE A 435 -17.06 2.74 12.07
CA ILE A 435 -16.76 3.34 13.37
C ILE A 435 -16.92 4.86 13.26
N LEU A 436 -17.97 5.39 13.88
CA LEU A 436 -18.42 6.77 13.70
C LEU A 436 -18.52 7.51 15.03
N ASN A 437 -17.52 8.33 15.38
CA ASN A 437 -17.44 8.96 16.70
C ASN A 437 -17.55 7.92 17.84
N ALA A 438 -16.73 6.88 17.79
CA ALA A 438 -16.73 5.77 18.75
C ALA A 438 -15.30 5.27 19.00
N GLU A 439 -15.09 4.51 20.07
CA GLU A 439 -13.80 3.91 20.43
C GLU A 439 -13.92 2.38 20.36
N VAL A 440 -13.05 1.75 19.57
CA VAL A 440 -13.12 0.31 19.32
C VAL A 440 -11.75 -0.35 19.44
N GLU A 441 -11.66 -1.37 20.28
CA GLU A 441 -10.54 -2.31 20.31
C GLU A 441 -10.91 -3.55 19.47
N LEU A 442 -10.14 -3.81 18.42
CA LEU A 442 -10.28 -4.99 17.56
C LEU A 442 -9.08 -5.91 17.76
N SER A 443 -9.34 -7.18 18.08
CA SER A 443 -8.30 -8.20 18.10
C SER A 443 -8.79 -9.46 17.41
N ASP A 444 -7.94 -10.05 16.57
CA ASP A 444 -8.26 -11.26 15.81
C ASP A 444 -9.52 -11.03 14.96
N CYS A 445 -9.38 -10.26 13.88
CA CYS A 445 -10.51 -9.85 13.04
C CYS A 445 -10.31 -10.31 11.59
N LEU A 446 -11.38 -10.81 10.97
CA LEU A 446 -11.48 -11.00 9.53
C LEU A 446 -12.60 -10.12 8.99
N VAL A 447 -12.27 -9.24 8.04
CA VAL A 447 -13.26 -8.50 7.24
C VAL A 447 -13.06 -8.85 5.77
N GLU A 448 -14.06 -9.48 5.16
CA GLU A 448 -13.91 -10.03 3.83
C GLU A 448 -15.11 -9.81 2.93
N GLY A 449 -14.82 -9.50 1.66
CA GLY A 449 -15.75 -9.71 0.57
C GLY A 449 -16.88 -8.68 0.48
N THR A 450 -16.68 -7.44 0.93
CA THR A 450 -17.70 -6.40 0.71
C THR A 450 -18.04 -6.18 -0.76
N GLN A 451 -19.27 -5.76 -1.03
CA GLN A 451 -19.81 -5.59 -2.39
C GLN A 451 -19.75 -4.11 -2.85
N ALA A 452 -20.06 -3.87 -4.14
CA ALA A 452 -20.21 -2.51 -4.65
C ALA A 452 -21.61 -2.00 -4.33
N VAL A 453 -21.69 -0.72 -4.00
CA VAL A 453 -22.94 0.03 -3.92
C VAL A 453 -22.83 1.25 -4.84
N GLU A 454 -23.82 1.45 -5.70
CA GLU A 454 -23.96 2.68 -6.50
C GLU A 454 -24.43 3.82 -5.58
N HIS A 455 -23.54 4.74 -5.20
CA HIS A 455 -23.90 5.88 -4.34
C HIS A 455 -23.87 7.21 -5.13
N GLU A 456 -24.93 8.02 -5.02
CA GLU A 456 -24.99 9.38 -5.60
C GLU A 456 -24.00 10.38 -4.94
N VAL A 457 -23.51 10.09 -3.72
CA VAL A 457 -22.64 11.01 -2.95
C VAL A 457 -21.45 10.23 -2.38
N GLY A 458 -20.36 10.15 -3.16
CA GLY A 458 -18.98 9.80 -2.76
C GLY A 458 -18.80 8.49 -1.98
N PRO A 459 -18.09 7.48 -2.50
CA PRO A 459 -18.08 6.19 -1.85
C PRO A 459 -17.22 6.22 -0.59
N VAL A 460 -17.70 5.53 0.44
CA VAL A 460 -16.80 4.90 1.40
C VAL A 460 -17.35 3.50 1.63
N ASN A 461 -17.37 2.70 0.57
CA ASN A 461 -17.64 1.27 0.64
C ASN A 461 -16.32 0.58 0.99
N GLY A 462 -16.34 -0.57 1.66
CA GLY A 462 -15.08 -1.26 1.94
C GLY A 462 -15.04 -2.13 3.19
N GLY A 463 -13.81 -2.44 3.63
CA GLY A 463 -13.58 -3.26 4.81
C GLY A 463 -13.93 -2.52 6.10
N ILE A 464 -13.06 -1.59 6.51
CA ILE A 464 -13.18 -0.85 7.77
C ILE A 464 -13.17 0.65 7.53
N ARG A 465 -14.16 1.36 8.06
CA ARG A 465 -14.21 2.83 8.07
C ARG A 465 -14.11 3.39 9.48
N VAL A 466 -13.30 4.43 9.65
CA VAL A 466 -13.14 5.20 10.88
C VAL A 466 -13.33 6.68 10.54
N ALA A 467 -14.41 7.28 11.03
CA ALA A 467 -14.78 8.65 10.67
C ALA A 467 -15.38 9.42 11.85
N TRP A 468 -15.56 10.72 11.65
CA TRP A 468 -16.17 11.64 12.62
C TRP A 468 -15.57 11.54 14.03
N SER A 469 -14.24 11.62 14.14
CA SER A 469 -13.50 11.45 15.40
C SER A 469 -13.57 10.05 16.02
N GLY A 470 -13.82 9.03 15.19
CA GLY A 470 -13.73 7.63 15.58
C GLY A 470 -12.28 7.19 15.89
N ARG A 471 -12.13 6.18 16.75
CA ARG A 471 -10.85 5.63 17.14
C ARG A 471 -10.90 4.11 17.07
N VAL A 472 -9.88 3.53 16.45
CA VAL A 472 -9.69 2.08 16.43
C VAL A 472 -8.26 1.71 16.83
N ASP A 473 -8.14 0.77 17.76
CA ASP A 473 -6.89 0.05 18.03
C ASP A 473 -7.10 -1.40 17.53
N ALA A 474 -6.53 -1.72 16.36
CA ALA A 474 -6.71 -3.02 15.68
C ALA A 474 -5.43 -3.85 15.71
N SER A 475 -5.54 -5.10 16.13
CA SER A 475 -4.43 -6.05 16.23
C SER A 475 -4.76 -7.40 15.60
N ARG A 476 -3.81 -7.99 14.87
CA ARG A 476 -3.96 -9.31 14.22
C ARG A 476 -5.20 -9.37 13.32
N CYS A 477 -5.35 -8.39 12.45
CA CYS A 477 -6.52 -8.22 11.59
C CYS A 477 -6.19 -8.55 10.13
N VAL A 478 -7.11 -9.21 9.43
CA VAL A 478 -7.04 -9.46 7.99
C VAL A 478 -8.26 -8.82 7.32
N VAL A 479 -8.01 -7.90 6.40
CA VAL A 479 -9.03 -7.20 5.61
C VAL A 479 -8.78 -7.59 4.15
N THR A 480 -9.64 -8.42 3.56
CA THR A 480 -9.34 -9.02 2.24
C THR A 480 -10.52 -9.09 1.28
N GLY A 481 -10.27 -8.94 -0.02
CA GLY A 481 -11.29 -9.14 -1.06
C GLY A 481 -12.44 -8.12 -1.03
N ASN A 482 -12.30 -7.06 -0.24
CA ASN A 482 -13.26 -5.97 -0.12
C ASN A 482 -13.24 -5.11 -1.39
N ARG A 483 -14.32 -4.39 -1.65
CA ARG A 483 -14.41 -3.53 -2.83
C ARG A 483 -14.26 -2.06 -2.46
N ASP A 484 -13.65 -1.29 -3.37
CA ASP A 484 -13.31 0.13 -3.22
C ASP A 484 -12.22 0.41 -2.19
N LEU A 485 -12.44 0.11 -0.91
CA LEU A 485 -11.49 0.41 0.17
C LEU A 485 -11.22 -0.81 1.06
N GLY A 486 -9.95 -1.01 1.45
CA GLY A 486 -9.59 -1.91 2.54
C GLY A 486 -9.89 -1.27 3.90
N ILE A 487 -9.09 -0.26 4.28
CA ILE A 487 -9.26 0.52 5.52
C ILE A 487 -9.25 2.01 5.19
N ALA A 488 -10.24 2.76 5.67
CA ALA A 488 -10.35 4.20 5.48
C ALA A 488 -10.47 4.93 6.82
N VAL A 489 -9.60 5.93 7.03
CA VAL A 489 -9.59 6.80 8.21
C VAL A 489 -9.75 8.25 7.74
N GLN A 490 -10.85 8.88 8.14
CA GLN A 490 -11.32 10.14 7.58
C GLN A 490 -11.71 11.12 8.68
N ASP A 491 -11.75 12.40 8.34
CA ASP A 491 -12.04 13.53 9.23
C ASP A 491 -11.04 13.82 10.35
N GLU A 492 -11.09 15.07 10.79
CA GLU A 492 -10.30 15.56 11.90
C GLU A 492 -10.66 14.82 13.20
N GLY A 493 -9.62 14.42 13.93
CA GLY A 493 -9.76 13.74 15.22
C GLY A 493 -9.94 12.22 15.12
N SER A 494 -10.11 11.67 13.91
CA SER A 494 -10.14 10.22 13.72
C SER A 494 -8.74 9.62 13.79
N VAL A 495 -8.61 8.47 14.47
CA VAL A 495 -7.33 7.82 14.75
C VAL A 495 -7.43 6.32 14.50
N ALA A 496 -6.44 5.74 13.81
CA ALA A 496 -6.29 4.30 13.73
C ALA A 496 -4.89 3.87 14.16
N ARG A 497 -4.80 2.91 15.08
CA ARG A 497 -3.58 2.14 15.34
C ARG A 497 -3.75 0.74 14.80
N LEU A 498 -2.86 0.35 13.90
CA LEU A 498 -2.89 -0.94 13.22
C LEU A 498 -1.62 -1.71 13.57
N GLU A 499 -1.77 -2.84 14.26
CA GLU A 499 -0.67 -3.75 14.59
C GLU A 499 -0.92 -5.13 13.99
N ASP A 500 0.10 -5.74 13.37
CA ASP A 500 -0.02 -7.09 12.78
C ASP A 500 -1.21 -7.22 11.84
N THR A 501 -1.37 -6.26 10.94
CA THR A 501 -2.56 -6.15 10.08
C THR A 501 -2.21 -6.38 8.62
N MET A 502 -3.06 -7.14 7.91
CA MET A 502 -2.93 -7.39 6.47
C MET A 502 -4.16 -6.82 5.74
N VAL A 503 -3.92 -6.01 4.71
CA VAL A 503 -4.94 -5.49 3.80
C VAL A 503 -4.65 -6.00 2.40
N LEU A 504 -5.47 -6.92 1.91
CA LEU A 504 -5.17 -7.76 0.75
C LEU A 504 -6.28 -7.70 -0.29
N ASP A 505 -5.92 -7.79 -1.58
CA ASP A 505 -6.88 -8.11 -2.64
C ASP A 505 -8.08 -7.13 -2.71
N THR A 506 -7.88 -5.84 -2.41
CA THR A 506 -8.94 -4.84 -2.54
C THR A 506 -9.30 -4.67 -4.01
N ARG A 507 -10.58 -4.90 -4.33
CA ARG A 507 -11.09 -4.96 -5.69
C ARG A 507 -11.57 -3.58 -6.16
N PRO A 508 -11.43 -3.27 -7.45
CA PRO A 508 -11.96 -2.03 -8.03
C PRO A 508 -13.47 -1.88 -7.83
N ASP A 509 -13.89 -0.66 -7.53
CA ASP A 509 -15.25 -0.20 -7.73
C ASP A 509 -15.62 -0.20 -9.23
N PRO A 510 -16.83 -0.63 -9.64
CA PRO A 510 -17.20 -0.72 -11.05
C PRO A 510 -17.34 0.62 -11.75
N GLU A 511 -17.62 1.69 -11.01
CA GLU A 511 -17.84 3.04 -11.57
C GLU A 511 -16.57 3.89 -11.51
N LEU A 512 -15.89 3.85 -10.36
CA LEU A 512 -14.72 4.71 -10.11
C LEU A 512 -13.38 4.03 -10.40
N GLY A 513 -13.35 2.70 -10.58
CA GLY A 513 -12.13 1.96 -10.87
C GLY A 513 -11.15 1.83 -9.69
N ASN A 514 -11.44 2.45 -8.55
CA ASN A 514 -10.55 2.49 -7.37
C ASN A 514 -10.68 1.20 -6.53
N GLY A 515 -9.56 0.69 -6.01
CA GLY A 515 -9.54 -0.46 -5.10
C GLY A 515 -8.44 -0.33 -4.06
N ARG A 516 -8.47 0.76 -3.28
CA ARG A 516 -7.35 1.21 -2.46
C ARG A 516 -7.18 0.39 -1.19
N GLY A 517 -5.93 0.15 -0.80
CA GLY A 517 -5.59 -0.59 0.41
C GLY A 517 -5.96 0.19 1.69
N VAL A 518 -5.11 1.13 2.08
CA VAL A 518 -5.26 1.93 3.32
C VAL A 518 -5.25 3.41 2.98
N VAL A 519 -6.26 4.14 3.45
CA VAL A 519 -6.45 5.57 3.15
C VAL A 519 -6.55 6.38 4.43
N PHE A 520 -5.74 7.43 4.55
CA PHE A 520 -5.83 8.48 5.57
C PHE A 520 -6.09 9.83 4.91
N THR A 521 -7.13 10.53 5.36
CA THR A 521 -7.53 11.80 4.76
C THR A 521 -8.09 12.79 5.78
N GLN A 522 -8.24 14.05 5.38
CA GLN A 522 -8.88 15.13 6.16
C GLN A 522 -8.34 15.24 7.60
N GLN A 523 -7.01 15.36 7.75
CA GLN A 523 -6.33 15.51 9.04
C GLN A 523 -6.48 14.31 10.00
N ALA A 524 -6.87 13.13 9.50
CA ALA A 524 -6.83 11.89 10.24
C ALA A 524 -5.39 11.51 10.66
N ARG A 525 -5.27 10.69 11.71
CA ARG A 525 -3.98 10.19 12.22
C ARG A 525 -3.88 8.68 12.19
N GLY A 526 -2.70 8.16 11.85
CA GLY A 526 -2.42 6.73 11.79
C GLY A 526 -1.11 6.34 12.47
N GLU A 527 -1.13 5.23 13.21
CA GLU A 527 0.07 4.51 13.69
C GLU A 527 0.03 3.08 13.12
N LEU A 528 0.99 2.70 12.28
CA LEU A 528 1.04 1.40 11.60
C LEU A 528 2.28 0.64 12.05
N ARG A 529 2.12 -0.63 12.47
CA ARG A 529 3.23 -1.48 12.91
C ARG A 529 3.10 -2.90 12.39
N ARG A 530 4.09 -3.36 11.62
CA ARG A 530 4.08 -4.68 10.96
C ARG A 530 2.81 -4.86 10.13
N VAL A 531 2.65 -3.99 9.13
CA VAL A 531 1.47 -3.94 8.27
C VAL A 531 1.85 -4.35 6.85
N VAL A 532 1.03 -5.18 6.23
CA VAL A 532 1.15 -5.55 4.81
C VAL A 532 -0.06 -5.06 4.05
N VAL A 533 0.16 -4.32 2.98
CA VAL A 533 -0.87 -3.85 2.06
C VAL A 533 -0.54 -4.37 0.67
N ALA A 534 -1.23 -5.41 0.20
CA ALA A 534 -0.83 -6.10 -1.03
C ALA A 534 -1.97 -6.43 -1.99
N ARG A 535 -1.64 -6.51 -3.29
CA ARG A 535 -2.57 -6.87 -4.38
C ARG A 535 -3.83 -6.01 -4.43
N ASN A 536 -3.68 -4.72 -4.13
CA ASN A 536 -4.75 -3.73 -4.22
C ASN A 536 -4.77 -3.10 -5.61
N HIS A 537 -5.73 -2.22 -5.89
CA HIS A 537 -5.79 -1.41 -7.11
C HIS A 537 -5.70 0.08 -6.78
N ASP A 538 -5.32 0.91 -7.74
CA ASP A 538 -5.16 2.37 -7.58
C ASP A 538 -4.01 2.76 -6.64
N VAL A 539 -4.18 2.60 -5.32
CA VAL A 539 -3.17 2.98 -4.31
C VAL A 539 -3.12 1.95 -3.18
N GLY A 540 -1.90 1.54 -2.81
CA GLY A 540 -1.67 0.73 -1.61
C GLY A 540 -1.89 1.54 -0.32
N LEU A 541 -1.02 2.52 -0.04
CA LEU A 541 -1.17 3.46 1.08
C LEU A 541 -1.36 4.89 0.55
N PHE A 542 -2.48 5.52 0.90
CA PHE A 542 -2.80 6.89 0.49
C PHE A 542 -2.89 7.83 1.70
N VAL A 543 -2.02 8.83 1.76
CA VAL A 543 -2.01 9.86 2.83
C VAL A 543 -2.24 11.23 2.19
N ARG A 544 -3.36 11.89 2.51
CA ARG A 544 -3.69 13.19 1.90
C ARG A 544 -4.47 14.15 2.80
N LEU A 545 -4.68 15.38 2.32
CA LEU A 545 -5.51 16.41 2.96
C LEU A 545 -5.11 16.64 4.43
N GLY A 546 -3.82 16.87 4.66
CA GLY A 546 -3.25 17.16 5.99
C GLY A 546 -3.19 15.98 6.96
N ALA A 547 -3.50 14.75 6.52
CA ALA A 547 -3.38 13.55 7.36
C ALA A 547 -1.93 13.25 7.76
N VAL A 548 -1.74 12.63 8.92
CA VAL A 548 -0.42 12.31 9.48
C VAL A 548 -0.34 10.83 9.81
N VAL A 549 0.66 10.14 9.25
CA VAL A 549 0.86 8.70 9.44
C VAL A 549 2.27 8.42 9.90
N GLU A 550 2.39 7.67 11.00
CA GLU A 550 3.63 7.08 11.48
C GLU A 550 3.58 5.57 11.22
N ALA A 551 4.56 5.03 10.51
CA ALA A 551 4.61 3.64 10.10
C ALA A 551 5.97 3.01 10.47
N SER A 552 5.92 1.80 10.99
CA SER A 552 7.09 0.95 11.22
C SER A 552 6.84 -0.45 10.67
N ASP A 553 7.82 -1.01 9.97
CA ASP A 553 7.71 -2.34 9.38
C ASP A 553 6.51 -2.45 8.41
N LEU A 554 6.48 -1.57 7.41
CA LEU A 554 5.41 -1.50 6.41
C LEU A 554 5.86 -2.14 5.09
N THR A 555 5.04 -3.05 4.56
CA THR A 555 5.19 -3.55 3.18
C THR A 555 3.99 -3.15 2.35
N VAL A 556 4.22 -2.51 1.20
CA VAL A 556 3.21 -2.23 0.19
C VAL A 556 3.62 -2.89 -1.13
N ALA A 557 2.82 -3.85 -1.61
CA ALA A 557 3.25 -4.70 -2.72
C ALA A 557 2.17 -5.02 -3.75
N ASP A 558 2.60 -5.25 -4.98
CA ASP A 558 1.78 -5.77 -6.07
C ASP A 558 0.50 -4.94 -6.33
N THR A 559 0.53 -3.63 -6.08
CA THR A 559 -0.58 -2.74 -6.44
C THR A 559 -0.76 -2.73 -7.96
N GLN A 560 -2.00 -2.93 -8.39
CA GLN A 560 -2.41 -2.98 -9.78
C GLN A 560 -2.98 -1.62 -10.23
N PRO A 561 -3.00 -1.33 -11.54
CA PRO A 561 -3.72 -0.19 -12.08
C PRO A 561 -5.18 -0.15 -11.64
N SER A 562 -5.73 1.05 -11.42
CA SER A 562 -7.17 1.27 -11.33
C SER A 562 -7.87 0.69 -12.57
N ALA A 563 -9.09 0.22 -12.40
CA ALA A 563 -9.91 -0.27 -13.50
C ALA A 563 -10.59 0.91 -14.23
N ASP A 564 -9.81 1.84 -14.74
CA ASP A 564 -10.33 2.95 -15.54
C ASP A 564 -10.78 2.44 -16.91
N LEU A 565 -11.87 3.01 -17.42
CA LEU A 565 -12.52 2.57 -18.68
C LEU A 565 -11.62 2.67 -19.92
N ASP A 566 -10.54 3.45 -19.86
CA ASP A 566 -9.59 3.65 -20.96
C ASP A 566 -8.25 2.91 -20.76
N GLY A 567 -8.08 2.18 -19.66
CA GLY A 567 -6.87 1.42 -19.37
C GLY A 567 -5.66 2.27 -18.95
N THR A 568 -5.85 3.57 -18.67
CA THR A 568 -4.78 4.49 -18.23
C THR A 568 -4.57 4.53 -16.71
N GLY A 569 -5.19 3.58 -16.00
CA GLY A 569 -5.23 3.56 -14.55
C GLY A 569 -3.86 3.58 -13.88
N SER A 570 -3.80 4.21 -12.71
CA SER A 570 -2.57 4.27 -11.89
C SER A 570 -2.57 3.16 -10.84
N GLY A 571 -1.40 2.71 -10.39
CA GLY A 571 -1.28 1.60 -9.42
C GLY A 571 -0.21 1.82 -8.36
N PHE A 572 -0.24 2.97 -7.70
CA PHE A 572 0.81 3.44 -6.80
C PHE A 572 0.98 2.55 -5.56
N GLY A 573 2.23 2.31 -5.15
CA GLY A 573 2.52 1.72 -3.85
C GLY A 573 2.09 2.66 -2.72
N ILE A 574 2.91 3.70 -2.47
CA ILE A 574 2.64 4.72 -1.46
C ILE A 574 2.45 6.08 -2.14
N LEU A 575 1.34 6.75 -1.86
CA LEU A 575 1.05 8.11 -2.33
C LEU A 575 0.84 9.06 -1.16
N VAL A 576 1.63 10.14 -1.10
CA VAL A 576 1.51 11.23 -0.12
C VAL A 576 1.28 12.54 -0.86
N GLN A 577 0.19 13.25 -0.58
CA GLN A 577 -0.10 14.52 -1.25
C GLN A 577 -0.95 15.48 -0.41
N GLU A 578 -1.20 16.69 -0.91
CA GLU A 578 -2.09 17.70 -0.30
C GLU A 578 -1.85 17.87 1.21
N GLU A 579 -0.64 18.30 1.57
CA GLU A 579 -0.19 18.47 2.97
C GLU A 579 -0.13 17.18 3.82
N GLY A 580 -0.32 16.01 3.22
CA GLY A 580 -0.13 14.71 3.87
C GLY A 580 1.29 14.53 4.39
N ARG A 581 1.44 13.89 5.55
CA ARG A 581 2.75 13.62 6.17
C ARG A 581 2.91 12.16 6.50
N LEU A 582 4.01 11.55 6.04
CA LEU A 582 4.38 10.18 6.34
C LEU A 582 5.74 10.13 7.04
N THR A 583 5.82 9.45 8.18
CA THR A 583 7.09 9.01 8.76
C THR A 583 7.13 7.49 8.66
N LEU A 584 8.15 6.94 8.00
CA LEU A 584 8.28 5.51 7.75
C LEU A 584 9.64 4.99 8.20
N GLU A 585 9.64 4.02 9.11
CA GLU A 585 10.82 3.28 9.56
C GLU A 585 10.71 1.81 9.08
N ARG A 586 11.73 1.29 8.39
CA ARG A 586 11.73 -0.05 7.77
C ARG A 586 10.53 -0.26 6.85
N GLY A 587 10.66 0.25 5.63
CA GLY A 587 9.64 0.20 4.60
C GLY A 587 10.06 -0.67 3.42
N ARG A 588 9.07 -1.30 2.77
CA ARG A 588 9.25 -1.93 1.46
C ARG A 588 8.08 -1.59 0.53
N SER A 589 8.40 -1.06 -0.65
CA SER A 589 7.45 -0.86 -1.75
C SER A 589 7.88 -1.75 -2.93
N ALA A 590 7.07 -2.72 -3.35
CA ALA A 590 7.52 -3.72 -4.33
C ALA A 590 6.47 -4.04 -5.41
N ASN A 591 6.91 -4.20 -6.66
CA ASN A 591 6.11 -4.72 -7.79
C ASN A 591 4.83 -3.92 -8.11
N ASN A 592 4.77 -2.67 -7.66
CA ASN A 592 3.63 -1.78 -7.87
C ASN A 592 3.58 -1.28 -9.32
N ALA A 593 2.41 -0.82 -9.77
CA ALA A 593 2.25 -0.25 -11.10
C ALA A 593 2.52 1.26 -11.07
N THR A 594 3.09 1.83 -12.12
CA THR A 594 3.27 3.30 -12.27
C THR A 594 4.30 3.93 -11.33
N ALA A 595 4.15 3.83 -9.99
CA ALA A 595 5.16 4.30 -9.04
C ALA A 595 5.24 3.46 -7.75
N GLY A 596 6.45 3.25 -7.24
CA GLY A 596 6.67 2.61 -5.94
C GLY A 596 6.29 3.52 -4.78
N VAL A 597 6.87 4.72 -4.74
CA VAL A 597 6.54 5.78 -3.78
C VAL A 597 6.44 7.09 -4.56
N ILE A 598 5.36 7.83 -4.32
CA ILE A 598 5.10 9.11 -4.97
C ILE A 598 4.66 10.16 -3.94
N CYS A 599 5.30 11.33 -3.98
CA CYS A 599 4.96 12.48 -3.13
C CYS A 599 4.66 13.70 -3.99
N LEU A 600 3.48 14.28 -3.85
CA LEU A 600 2.97 15.37 -4.69
C LEU A 600 2.41 16.53 -3.86
N GLU A 601 2.19 17.69 -4.46
CA GLU A 601 1.28 18.75 -3.96
C GLU A 601 1.44 19.07 -2.47
N GLU A 602 2.62 19.51 -2.04
CA GLU A 602 2.94 19.85 -0.65
C GLU A 602 2.91 18.66 0.35
N GLY A 603 2.91 17.43 -0.17
CA GLY A 603 3.15 16.23 0.63
C GLY A 603 4.57 16.20 1.19
N SER A 604 4.74 15.56 2.35
CA SER A 604 6.06 15.37 2.97
C SER A 604 6.27 13.96 3.51
N ALA A 605 7.49 13.43 3.36
CA ALA A 605 7.84 12.13 3.89
C ALA A 605 9.23 12.10 4.55
N SER A 606 9.33 11.40 5.68
CA SER A 606 10.60 11.03 6.31
C SER A 606 10.77 9.52 6.28
N LEU A 607 11.81 9.06 5.60
CA LEU A 607 11.99 7.66 5.19
C LEU A 607 13.30 7.11 5.77
N THR A 608 13.20 6.15 6.68
CA THR A 608 14.35 5.45 7.25
C THR A 608 14.26 3.98 6.88
N ASP A 609 15.31 3.42 6.28
CA ASP A 609 15.34 2.02 5.82
C ASP A 609 14.22 1.70 4.82
N LEU A 610 14.20 2.38 3.67
CA LEU A 610 13.22 2.12 2.62
C LEU A 610 13.86 1.38 1.44
N THR A 611 13.24 0.28 1.03
CA THR A 611 13.55 -0.43 -0.22
C THR A 611 12.38 -0.30 -1.21
N VAL A 612 12.65 0.17 -2.43
CA VAL A 612 11.66 0.29 -3.52
C VAL A 612 12.09 -0.54 -4.72
N LEU A 613 11.29 -1.54 -5.11
CA LEU A 613 11.69 -2.54 -6.11
C LEU A 613 10.63 -2.81 -7.17
N GLY A 614 11.06 -3.07 -8.41
CA GLY A 614 10.24 -3.80 -9.37
C GLY A 614 9.01 -3.04 -9.90
N THR A 615 8.99 -1.70 -9.85
CA THR A 615 7.86 -0.91 -10.32
C THR A 615 7.65 -1.13 -11.82
N ARG A 616 6.41 -1.46 -12.18
CA ARG A 616 6.03 -1.89 -13.53
C ARG A 616 5.46 -0.74 -14.33
N HIS A 617 5.77 -0.75 -15.63
CA HIS A 617 5.19 0.17 -16.59
C HIS A 617 3.73 -0.16 -16.89
N VAL A 618 2.91 0.88 -16.94
CA VAL A 618 1.51 0.85 -17.36
C VAL A 618 1.40 1.78 -18.55
N GLU A 619 0.92 1.26 -19.67
CA GLU A 619 0.80 2.04 -20.90
C GLU A 619 -0.15 3.23 -20.70
N GLY A 620 0.33 4.44 -21.00
CA GLY A 620 -0.46 5.67 -20.88
C GLY A 620 -0.50 6.31 -19.49
N ALA A 621 0.03 5.66 -18.44
CA ALA A 621 0.10 6.25 -17.10
C ALA A 621 1.38 7.09 -16.90
N LEU A 622 1.24 8.27 -16.31
CA LEU A 622 2.35 9.09 -15.83
C LEU A 622 2.28 9.16 -14.29
N PRO A 623 3.40 9.12 -13.56
CA PRO A 623 4.80 9.02 -14.02
C PRO A 623 5.20 7.63 -14.57
N LEU A 624 6.25 7.59 -15.40
CA LEU A 624 6.75 6.37 -16.03
C LEU A 624 7.39 5.43 -14.99
N ALA A 625 6.64 4.45 -14.50
CA ALA A 625 7.14 3.26 -13.79
C ALA A 625 8.28 3.52 -12.77
N THR A 626 8.17 4.62 -12.03
CA THR A 626 9.29 5.19 -11.27
C THR A 626 9.38 4.57 -9.88
N GLY A 627 10.59 4.34 -9.36
CA GLY A 627 10.76 3.90 -7.97
C GLY A 627 10.25 4.95 -6.98
N LEU A 628 10.96 6.08 -6.87
CA LEU A 628 10.59 7.24 -6.05
C LEU A 628 10.35 8.46 -6.92
N ALA A 629 9.14 9.03 -6.89
CA ALA A 629 8.76 10.21 -7.69
C ALA A 629 8.29 11.37 -6.81
N LEU A 630 8.86 12.57 -7.00
CA LEU A 630 8.54 13.76 -6.20
C LEU A 630 8.13 14.94 -7.08
N GLN A 631 7.06 15.66 -6.75
CA GLN A 631 6.69 16.92 -7.42
C GLN A 631 6.05 17.92 -6.44
N GLY A 632 6.67 19.09 -6.27
CA GLY A 632 6.19 20.09 -5.31
C GLY A 632 6.10 19.56 -3.87
N ALA A 633 6.98 18.62 -3.50
CA ALA A 633 6.94 17.86 -2.26
C ALA A 633 8.33 17.80 -1.59
N GLU A 634 8.37 17.53 -0.29
CA GLU A 634 9.61 17.45 0.49
C GLU A 634 9.83 16.04 1.04
N VAL A 635 10.98 15.43 0.73
CA VAL A 635 11.33 14.10 1.23
C VAL A 635 12.71 14.09 1.86
N THR A 636 12.78 13.52 3.05
CA THR A 636 14.03 13.22 3.76
C THR A 636 14.23 11.71 3.83
N ALA A 637 15.43 11.22 3.52
CA ALA A 637 15.74 9.79 3.56
C ALA A 637 17.09 9.47 4.20
N THR A 638 17.15 8.51 5.12
CA THR A 638 18.44 8.13 5.73
C THR A 638 19.11 6.96 5.01
N ARG A 639 18.36 5.92 4.67
CA ARG A 639 18.83 4.73 3.93
C ARG A 639 17.77 4.33 2.93
N LEU A 640 18.07 4.56 1.65
CA LEU A 640 17.16 4.37 0.53
C LEU A 640 17.81 3.46 -0.51
N GLU A 641 17.14 2.34 -0.81
CA GLU A 641 17.51 1.42 -1.89
C GLU A 641 16.40 1.42 -2.93
N VAL A 642 16.74 1.67 -4.19
CA VAL A 642 15.77 1.71 -5.30
C VAL A 642 16.32 0.90 -6.45
N GLY A 643 15.54 0.00 -7.03
CA GLY A 643 16.07 -0.85 -8.10
C GLY A 643 15.07 -1.68 -8.88
N GLY A 644 15.45 -2.01 -10.12
CA GLY A 644 14.70 -2.92 -10.98
C GLY A 644 13.36 -2.33 -11.39
N ASN A 645 13.25 -1.01 -11.41
CA ASN A 645 12.06 -0.30 -11.85
C ASN A 645 12.10 -0.14 -13.38
N ALA A 646 10.95 -0.17 -14.04
CA ALA A 646 10.91 -0.09 -15.51
C ALA A 646 11.15 1.32 -16.05
N GLY A 647 10.99 2.35 -15.22
CA GLY A 647 11.36 3.73 -15.50
C GLY A 647 12.44 4.19 -14.54
N ALA A 648 12.54 5.51 -14.32
CA ALA A 648 13.59 6.06 -13.46
C ALA A 648 13.57 5.46 -12.04
N GLU A 649 14.75 5.26 -11.46
CA GLU A 649 14.84 4.79 -10.07
C GLU A 649 14.37 5.91 -9.14
N ILE A 650 14.94 7.11 -9.28
CA ILE A 650 14.54 8.31 -8.53
C ILE A 650 14.28 9.47 -9.48
N TRP A 651 13.12 10.11 -9.34
CA TRP A 651 12.71 11.31 -10.07
C TRP A 651 12.34 12.45 -9.12
N VAL A 652 13.01 13.59 -9.27
CA VAL A 652 12.80 14.81 -8.48
C VAL A 652 12.34 15.92 -9.43
N GLY A 653 11.03 16.15 -9.47
CA GLY A 653 10.39 17.12 -10.34
C GLY A 653 10.34 18.54 -9.78
N ARG A 654 9.60 19.39 -10.49
CA ARG A 654 9.49 20.83 -10.21
C ARG A 654 9.09 21.12 -8.77
N GLY A 655 9.87 21.97 -8.10
CA GLY A 655 9.59 22.44 -6.75
C GLY A 655 9.67 21.36 -5.68
N ALA A 656 10.16 20.16 -6.01
CA ALA A 656 10.43 19.11 -5.06
C ALA A 656 11.81 19.28 -4.43
N ILE A 657 11.95 18.85 -3.18
CA ILE A 657 13.19 18.84 -2.42
C ILE A 657 13.43 17.42 -1.91
N LEU A 658 14.59 16.85 -2.26
CA LEU A 658 15.07 15.56 -1.74
C LEU A 658 16.33 15.79 -0.92
N SER A 659 16.31 15.42 0.35
CA SER A 659 17.51 15.35 1.20
C SER A 659 17.76 13.90 1.61
N ALA A 660 18.92 13.33 1.26
CA ALA A 660 19.19 11.94 1.59
C ALA A 660 20.64 11.63 1.97
N ASP A 661 20.82 10.75 2.97
CA ASP A 661 22.14 10.34 3.46
C ASP A 661 22.74 9.19 2.65
N ASP A 662 22.18 7.98 2.75
CA ASP A 662 22.64 6.79 2.04
C ASP A 662 21.63 6.41 0.95
N VAL A 663 22.02 6.57 -0.31
CA VAL A 663 21.16 6.23 -1.46
C VAL A 663 21.87 5.25 -2.39
N THR A 664 21.20 4.14 -2.69
CA THR A 664 21.67 3.13 -3.63
C THR A 664 20.63 2.92 -4.72
N ALA A 665 21.00 3.21 -5.97
CA ALA A 665 20.32 2.69 -7.14
C ALA A 665 20.93 1.32 -7.49
N LEU A 666 20.15 0.26 -7.33
CA LEU A 666 20.61 -1.12 -7.50
C LEU A 666 20.87 -1.43 -8.99
N PRO A 667 21.75 -2.40 -9.30
CA PRO A 667 22.01 -2.79 -10.68
C PRO A 667 20.76 -3.27 -11.41
N ILE A 668 20.63 -2.89 -12.68
CA ILE A 668 19.55 -3.35 -13.55
C ILE A 668 19.95 -4.68 -14.16
N THR A 669 19.09 -5.68 -14.01
CA THR A 669 19.29 -7.01 -14.60
C THR A 669 18.34 -7.18 -15.79
N GLY A 670 18.79 -6.85 -17.01
CA GLY A 670 17.98 -6.93 -18.23
C GLY A 670 18.63 -6.28 -19.46
N GLU A 671 18.00 -6.41 -20.64
CA GLU A 671 18.50 -5.82 -21.92
C GLU A 671 18.04 -4.37 -22.15
N SER A 672 17.31 -3.75 -21.20
CA SER A 672 16.78 -2.38 -21.34
C SER A 672 17.73 -1.37 -20.69
N TYR A 673 18.37 -0.55 -21.52
CA TYR A 673 19.25 0.55 -21.11
C TYR A 673 18.52 1.90 -21.16
N ASP A 674 17.20 1.92 -20.92
CA ASP A 674 16.37 3.14 -21.01
C ASP A 674 16.05 3.75 -19.63
N VAL A 675 16.77 3.32 -18.58
CA VAL A 675 16.50 3.71 -17.20
C VAL A 675 17.55 4.68 -16.68
N VAL A 676 17.08 5.83 -16.21
CA VAL A 676 17.87 6.84 -15.51
C VAL A 676 17.85 6.53 -14.02
N ALA A 677 19.01 6.44 -13.37
CA ALA A 677 19.05 6.16 -11.94
C ALA A 677 18.56 7.37 -11.13
N PHE A 678 19.05 8.57 -11.46
CA PHE A 678 18.60 9.82 -10.83
C PHE A 678 18.24 10.87 -11.88
N ALA A 679 17.01 11.37 -11.82
CA ALA A 679 16.47 12.35 -12.75
C ALA A 679 15.97 13.58 -11.98
N ILE A 680 16.70 14.70 -12.05
CA ILE A 680 16.38 15.94 -11.32
C ILE A 680 15.93 17.01 -12.31
N HIS A 681 14.62 17.27 -12.37
CA HIS A 681 13.99 18.14 -13.35
C HIS A 681 13.22 19.28 -12.65
N GLY A 682 13.89 20.41 -12.46
CA GLY A 682 13.32 21.59 -11.80
C GLY A 682 13.16 21.48 -10.27
N GLY A 683 13.72 20.44 -9.66
CA GLY A 683 13.78 20.24 -8.21
C GLY A 683 15.19 20.40 -7.65
N GLU A 684 15.31 20.25 -6.33
CA GLU A 684 16.56 20.32 -5.59
C GLU A 684 16.87 18.98 -4.90
N ALA A 685 18.11 18.51 -5.02
CA ALA A 685 18.58 17.32 -4.31
C ALA A 685 19.85 17.61 -3.52
N GLU A 686 19.84 17.28 -2.23
CA GLU A 686 21.00 17.31 -1.34
C GLU A 686 21.30 15.89 -0.87
N LEU A 687 22.35 15.28 -1.43
CA LEU A 687 22.66 13.87 -1.25
C LEU A 687 24.05 13.70 -0.61
N ARG A 688 24.18 12.79 0.34
CA ARG A 688 25.46 12.57 1.01
C ARG A 688 26.28 11.46 0.36
N ARG A 689 25.79 10.23 0.34
CA ARG A 689 26.47 9.06 -0.24
C ARG A 689 25.56 8.39 -1.24
N VAL A 690 25.90 8.52 -2.51
CA VAL A 690 25.14 8.02 -3.65
C VAL A 690 25.94 6.93 -4.35
N ARG A 691 25.31 5.78 -4.53
CA ARG A 691 25.84 4.70 -5.36
C ARG A 691 24.86 4.34 -6.47
N VAL A 692 25.35 4.28 -7.70
CA VAL A 692 24.62 3.79 -8.87
C VAL A 692 25.28 2.51 -9.37
N GLY A 693 24.51 1.42 -9.36
CA GLY A 693 24.92 0.13 -9.91
C GLY A 693 24.94 0.10 -11.44
N GLU A 694 25.49 -0.98 -11.99
CA GLU A 694 25.60 -1.18 -13.43
C GLU A 694 24.24 -1.33 -14.14
N GLY A 695 24.21 -1.02 -15.43
CA GLY A 695 23.08 -1.30 -16.32
C GLY A 695 22.13 -0.13 -16.59
N HIS A 696 22.48 1.09 -16.17
CA HIS A 696 21.65 2.29 -16.38
C HIS A 696 21.98 3.01 -17.71
N GLU A 697 21.00 3.69 -18.31
CA GLU A 697 21.24 4.62 -19.42
C GLU A 697 22.13 5.77 -18.93
N THR A 698 21.65 6.42 -17.88
CA THR A 698 22.29 7.57 -17.27
C THR A 698 22.34 7.35 -15.77
N GLY A 699 23.52 7.52 -15.17
CA GLY A 699 23.67 7.41 -13.74
C GLY A 699 23.01 8.59 -13.02
N LEU A 700 23.36 9.82 -13.40
CA LEU A 700 22.77 11.04 -12.85
C LEU A 700 22.43 12.02 -13.97
N GLN A 701 21.17 12.42 -14.07
CA GLN A 701 20.68 13.42 -15.00
C GLN A 701 20.08 14.61 -14.24
N ILE A 702 20.49 15.82 -14.63
CA ILE A 702 19.98 17.07 -14.05
C ILE A 702 19.58 18.00 -15.18
N GLY A 703 18.34 18.46 -15.17
CA GLY A 703 17.77 19.27 -16.24
C GLY A 703 17.35 18.44 -17.47
N ARG A 704 16.41 19.00 -18.24
CA ARG A 704 15.96 18.49 -19.55
C ARG A 704 15.91 19.67 -20.52
N PHE A 705 16.05 19.39 -21.81
CA PHE A 705 16.09 20.36 -22.92
C PHE A 705 14.91 21.36 -23.04
N ASP A 706 13.92 21.37 -22.13
CA ASP A 706 12.75 22.25 -22.19
C ASP A 706 12.21 22.68 -20.80
N GLU A 707 12.87 22.33 -19.67
CA GLU A 707 12.35 22.54 -18.32
C GLU A 707 13.35 23.25 -17.38
N HIS A 708 12.80 23.94 -16.36
CA HIS A 708 13.52 24.81 -15.41
C HIS A 708 14.77 24.19 -14.73
N LEU A 709 15.64 25.08 -14.24
CA LEU A 709 16.86 24.85 -13.44
C LEU A 709 16.69 23.73 -12.39
N GLY A 710 17.33 22.57 -12.60
CA GLY A 710 17.54 21.55 -11.56
C GLY A 710 18.84 21.81 -10.79
N VAL A 711 18.86 21.54 -9.48
CA VAL A 711 20.04 21.70 -8.63
C VAL A 711 20.35 20.41 -7.88
N ALA A 712 21.58 19.93 -7.95
CA ALA A 712 22.05 18.80 -7.16
C ALA A 712 23.34 19.14 -6.42
N ARG A 713 23.37 18.84 -5.11
CA ARG A 713 24.57 18.91 -4.26
C ARG A 713 24.85 17.53 -3.71
N ILE A 714 26.03 16.97 -4.02
CA ILE A 714 26.39 15.60 -3.66
C ILE A 714 27.76 15.57 -2.96
N GLU A 715 27.86 14.95 -1.78
CA GLU A 715 29.16 14.78 -1.10
C GLU A 715 29.99 13.67 -1.75
N ASP A 716 29.44 12.46 -1.86
CA ASP A 716 30.05 11.27 -2.43
C ASP A 716 29.16 10.66 -3.52
N LEU A 717 29.67 10.56 -4.75
CA LEU A 717 29.00 9.97 -5.90
C LEU A 717 29.85 8.83 -6.50
N ASP A 718 29.33 7.62 -6.51
CA ASP A 718 29.93 6.46 -7.17
C ASP A 718 28.99 5.89 -8.24
N ILE A 719 29.42 5.91 -9.50
CA ILE A 719 28.66 5.39 -10.64
C ILE A 719 29.49 4.31 -11.32
N ALA A 720 28.93 3.11 -11.43
CA ALA A 720 29.55 2.00 -12.14
C ALA A 720 28.67 1.58 -13.32
N GLY A 721 29.24 1.51 -14.53
CA GLY A 721 28.64 0.83 -15.69
C GLY A 721 27.35 1.46 -16.23
N ALA A 722 27.35 2.76 -16.48
CA ALA A 722 26.25 3.48 -17.16
C ALA A 722 26.61 3.83 -18.61
N LEU A 723 25.64 4.08 -19.51
CA LEU A 723 25.99 4.64 -20.83
C LEU A 723 26.60 6.03 -20.66
N VAL A 724 25.91 6.90 -19.93
CA VAL A 724 26.46 8.19 -19.50
C VAL A 724 26.52 8.22 -17.98
N GLY A 725 27.66 8.57 -17.41
CA GLY A 725 27.80 8.68 -15.96
C GLY A 725 26.92 9.82 -15.43
N VAL A 726 27.25 11.05 -15.82
CA VAL A 726 26.58 12.27 -15.38
C VAL A 726 26.18 13.14 -16.57
N ILE A 727 24.95 13.66 -16.57
CA ILE A 727 24.44 14.62 -17.55
C ILE A 727 23.92 15.87 -16.84
N GLY A 728 24.49 17.03 -17.19
CA GLY A 728 23.93 18.36 -16.89
C GLY A 728 23.30 18.97 -18.15
N GLY A 729 21.97 19.08 -18.16
CA GLY A 729 21.19 19.71 -19.22
C GLY A 729 20.85 21.18 -18.93
N GLU A 730 20.10 21.81 -19.83
CA GLU A 730 19.87 23.26 -19.91
C GLU A 730 19.84 24.00 -18.55
N GLN A 731 20.82 24.88 -18.37
CA GLN A 731 21.00 25.75 -17.20
C GLN A 731 21.03 25.05 -15.83
N SER A 732 21.14 23.73 -15.76
CA SER A 732 21.21 23.00 -14.48
C SER A 732 22.49 23.33 -13.69
N ARG A 733 22.46 23.05 -12.39
CA ARG A 733 23.65 23.21 -11.52
C ARG A 733 23.94 21.92 -10.75
N LEU A 734 25.15 21.42 -10.93
CA LEU A 734 25.70 20.25 -10.24
C LEU A 734 26.90 20.66 -9.39
N GLU A 735 26.87 20.30 -8.12
CA GLU A 735 28.00 20.42 -7.21
C GLU A 735 28.33 19.05 -6.61
N VAL A 736 29.52 18.53 -6.87
CA VAL A 736 29.98 17.26 -6.31
C VAL A 736 31.32 17.43 -5.60
N ALA A 737 31.40 16.99 -4.35
CA ALA A 737 32.65 17.04 -3.60
C ALA A 737 33.60 15.91 -4.03
N ARG A 738 33.12 14.67 -4.14
CA ARG A 738 33.88 13.51 -4.63
C ARG A 738 33.03 12.67 -5.58
N ALA A 739 33.50 12.49 -6.82
CA ALA A 739 32.85 11.70 -7.85
C ALA A 739 33.79 10.61 -8.40
N SER A 740 33.27 9.39 -8.52
CA SER A 740 33.91 8.26 -9.21
C SER A 740 32.93 7.73 -10.25
N VAL A 741 33.31 7.82 -11.52
CA VAL A 741 32.54 7.32 -12.66
C VAL A 741 33.39 6.28 -13.37
N ARG A 742 32.92 5.04 -13.42
CA ARG A 742 33.68 3.91 -13.98
C ARG A 742 32.87 3.11 -14.97
N GLY A 743 33.51 2.60 -16.00
CA GLY A 743 32.84 1.73 -16.97
C GLY A 743 31.80 2.45 -17.83
N SER A 744 31.93 3.79 -17.98
CA SER A 744 31.01 4.54 -18.84
C SER A 744 31.24 4.19 -20.31
N LEU A 745 30.15 3.95 -21.04
CA LEU A 745 30.23 3.55 -22.45
C LEU A 745 30.25 4.73 -23.41
N ILE A 746 29.51 5.80 -23.11
CA ILE A 746 29.41 7.00 -23.94
C ILE A 746 30.29 8.11 -23.40
N SER A 747 29.97 8.58 -22.19
CA SER A 747 30.61 9.72 -21.55
C SER A 747 30.64 9.55 -20.03
N GLY A 748 31.75 9.92 -19.39
CA GLY A 748 31.81 9.98 -17.93
C GLY A 748 30.96 11.14 -17.41
N VAL A 749 31.22 12.35 -17.90
CA VAL A 749 30.50 13.58 -17.53
C VAL A 749 30.19 14.39 -18.78
N LEU A 750 28.91 14.68 -19.02
CA LEU A 750 28.41 15.47 -20.14
C LEU A 750 27.65 16.70 -19.64
N VAL A 751 28.09 17.90 -20.03
CA VAL A 751 27.50 19.18 -19.60
C VAL A 751 27.13 20.02 -20.82
N LEU A 752 25.87 20.44 -20.91
CA LEU A 752 25.28 21.04 -22.11
C LEU A 752 24.53 22.34 -21.78
N ASP A 753 24.28 23.15 -22.80
CA ASP A 753 23.24 24.19 -22.83
C ASP A 753 23.23 25.15 -21.62
N GLY A 754 24.42 25.66 -21.28
CA GLY A 754 24.56 26.63 -20.17
C GLY A 754 24.55 26.02 -18.77
N ALA A 755 24.55 24.68 -18.64
CA ALA A 755 24.66 24.01 -17.35
C ALA A 755 26.01 24.26 -16.67
N GLU A 756 26.02 24.23 -15.34
CA GLU A 756 27.21 24.42 -14.50
C GLU A 756 27.52 23.13 -13.72
N ALA A 757 28.73 22.60 -13.87
CA ALA A 757 29.24 21.48 -13.09
C ALA A 757 30.50 21.89 -12.30
N LEU A 758 30.40 21.83 -10.96
CA LEU A 758 31.49 22.10 -10.02
C LEU A 758 31.92 20.78 -9.36
N LEU A 759 33.10 20.28 -9.74
CA LEU A 759 33.60 18.96 -9.35
C LEU A 759 34.92 19.12 -8.57
N SER A 760 34.88 18.91 -7.26
CA SER A 760 36.06 19.14 -6.41
C SER A 760 37.11 18.03 -6.50
N GLU A 761 36.66 16.78 -6.58
CA GLU A 761 37.47 15.60 -6.84
C GLU A 761 36.72 14.69 -7.82
N LEU A 762 37.32 14.40 -8.97
CA LEU A 762 36.72 13.59 -10.03
C LEU A 762 37.65 12.45 -10.44
N VAL A 763 37.13 11.23 -10.50
CA VAL A 763 37.74 10.11 -11.21
C VAL A 763 36.78 9.68 -12.30
N VAL A 764 37.24 9.74 -13.55
CA VAL A 764 36.62 9.05 -14.68
C VAL A 764 37.62 8.03 -15.17
N ALA A 765 37.27 6.75 -15.06
CA ALA A 765 38.18 5.67 -15.39
C ALA A 765 37.45 4.53 -16.12
N ASP A 766 38.24 3.71 -16.80
CA ASP A 766 37.78 2.50 -17.47
C ASP A 766 36.63 2.80 -18.46
N GLY A 767 36.79 3.82 -19.32
CA GLY A 767 35.87 4.04 -20.42
C GLY A 767 35.90 2.81 -21.31
N LEU A 768 34.81 2.04 -21.36
CA LEU A 768 34.79 0.79 -22.11
C LEU A 768 34.33 1.08 -23.55
N PRO A 769 34.99 0.52 -24.57
CA PRO A 769 34.44 0.54 -25.92
C PRO A 769 33.13 -0.27 -25.94
N ILE A 770 32.12 0.24 -26.65
CA ILE A 770 30.84 -0.47 -26.80
C ILE A 770 31.09 -1.87 -27.37
N PRO A 771 30.65 -2.96 -26.71
CA PRO A 771 30.81 -4.31 -27.22
C PRO A 771 30.10 -4.49 -28.57
N ALA A 772 30.71 -5.23 -29.50
CA ALA A 772 30.16 -5.55 -30.82
C ALA A 772 28.75 -6.17 -30.79
N THR A 773 28.28 -6.68 -29.66
CA THR A 773 26.91 -7.23 -29.52
C THR A 773 25.81 -6.17 -29.46
N PHE A 774 26.14 -4.89 -29.25
CA PHE A 774 25.20 -3.75 -29.37
C PHE A 774 25.02 -3.27 -30.82
N GLU A 775 25.57 -4.00 -31.79
CA GLU A 775 25.47 -3.74 -33.22
C GLU A 775 24.02 -3.77 -33.70
N ARG A 776 23.37 -2.60 -33.63
CA ARG A 776 22.44 -2.23 -34.69
C ARG A 776 22.73 -0.94 -35.42
N GLU A 777 23.74 -0.13 -35.04
CA GLU A 777 24.27 0.95 -35.91
C GLU A 777 25.49 1.73 -35.35
N THR A 778 25.93 1.50 -34.11
CA THR A 778 26.98 2.32 -33.47
C THR A 778 28.37 1.64 -33.55
N THR A 779 29.13 2.02 -34.56
CA THR A 779 30.49 1.56 -34.84
C THR A 779 31.50 2.02 -33.77
N GLY A 780 31.63 1.39 -32.60
CA GLY A 780 32.82 1.59 -31.74
C GLY A 780 33.18 3.04 -31.34
N ARG A 781 32.23 3.96 -31.48
CA ARG A 781 32.33 5.37 -31.07
C ARG A 781 32.23 5.40 -29.55
N TYR A 782 32.60 6.53 -28.96
CA TYR A 782 32.40 6.87 -27.54
C TYR A 782 33.40 6.30 -26.51
N GLY A 783 33.19 6.64 -25.23
CA GLY A 783 34.10 6.40 -24.10
C GLY A 783 34.81 7.66 -23.60
N ARG A 784 34.18 8.83 -23.77
CA ARG A 784 34.77 10.14 -23.46
C ARG A 784 34.83 10.37 -21.96
N GLY A 785 35.87 11.05 -21.49
CA GLY A 785 36.00 11.37 -20.07
C GLY A 785 35.02 12.47 -19.64
N VAL A 786 35.23 13.69 -20.15
CA VAL A 786 34.41 14.88 -19.85
C VAL A 786 34.06 15.64 -21.12
N GLU A 787 32.82 16.07 -21.24
CA GLU A 787 32.28 16.81 -22.39
C GLU A 787 31.56 18.09 -21.94
N ALA A 788 31.84 19.19 -22.63
CA ALA A 788 31.20 20.49 -22.39
C ALA A 788 30.80 21.15 -23.72
N TYR A 789 29.52 21.50 -23.90
CA TYR A 789 29.05 22.17 -25.11
C TYR A 789 28.04 23.30 -24.86
N SER A 790 27.89 24.16 -25.87
CA SER A 790 26.77 25.10 -25.99
C SER A 790 26.55 26.03 -24.79
N GLY A 791 27.63 26.63 -24.28
CA GLY A 791 27.54 27.55 -23.14
C GLY A 791 27.77 26.91 -21.77
N ALA A 792 27.96 25.58 -21.72
CA ALA A 792 28.25 24.85 -20.49
C ALA A 792 29.49 25.37 -19.75
N SER A 793 29.49 25.27 -18.42
CA SER A 793 30.61 25.62 -17.55
C SER A 793 31.02 24.43 -16.69
N VAL A 794 32.27 23.98 -16.83
CA VAL A 794 32.84 22.88 -16.04
C VAL A 794 34.06 23.36 -15.26
N ASP A 795 34.06 23.19 -13.94
CA ASP A 795 35.21 23.47 -13.05
C ASP A 795 35.61 22.17 -12.32
N ILE A 796 36.79 21.64 -12.66
CA ILE A 796 37.37 20.46 -12.02
C ILE A 796 38.62 20.90 -11.24
N ARG A 797 38.60 20.70 -9.91
CA ARG A 797 39.72 21.15 -9.04
C ARG A 797 40.83 20.15 -8.81
N ARG A 798 40.51 18.86 -8.85
CA ARG A 798 41.41 17.71 -8.80
C ARG A 798 40.77 16.58 -9.58
N GLY A 799 41.47 16.03 -10.57
CA GLY A 799 40.87 15.10 -11.52
C GLY A 799 41.81 14.02 -12.01
N LEU A 800 41.29 12.81 -12.19
CA LEU A 800 41.93 11.77 -12.99
C LEU A 800 40.95 11.32 -14.08
N LEU A 801 41.31 11.59 -15.33
CA LEU A 801 40.62 11.07 -16.50
C LEU A 801 41.55 10.02 -17.13
N ALA A 802 41.27 8.74 -16.92
CA ALA A 802 42.16 7.66 -17.30
C ALA A 802 41.49 6.63 -18.19
N SER A 803 42.22 6.07 -19.16
CA SER A 803 41.73 4.96 -20.00
C SER A 803 40.42 5.32 -20.71
N ASN A 804 40.36 6.54 -21.27
CA ASN A 804 39.22 7.02 -22.04
C ASN A 804 39.41 6.66 -23.52
N HIS A 805 38.33 6.72 -24.29
CA HIS A 805 38.34 6.62 -25.75
C HIS A 805 37.83 7.92 -26.37
N GLU A 806 38.33 8.23 -27.57
CA GLU A 806 38.07 9.48 -28.31
C GLU A 806 38.64 10.74 -27.66
N PHE A 807 38.18 11.10 -26.46
CA PHE A 807 38.59 12.32 -25.77
C PHE A 807 38.72 12.07 -24.27
N GLY A 808 39.83 12.51 -23.69
CA GLY A 808 39.91 12.65 -22.23
C GLY A 808 38.98 13.77 -21.77
N LEU A 809 39.09 14.94 -22.41
CA LEU A 809 38.18 16.07 -22.27
C LEU A 809 37.91 16.71 -23.63
N VAL A 810 36.66 17.08 -23.89
CA VAL A 810 36.28 17.88 -25.06
C VAL A 810 35.37 19.06 -24.68
N ALA A 811 35.66 20.23 -25.25
CA ALA A 811 34.86 21.45 -25.10
C ALA A 811 34.57 22.09 -26.46
N GLY A 812 33.33 22.50 -26.72
CA GLY A 812 32.95 23.10 -28.01
C GLY A 812 31.84 24.15 -27.91
N HIS A 813 31.70 24.91 -29.00
CA HIS A 813 30.77 26.03 -29.19
C HIS A 813 31.03 27.29 -28.35
N PRO A 814 30.61 28.48 -28.81
CA PRO A 814 30.80 29.73 -28.08
C PRO A 814 30.10 29.76 -26.73
N GLY A 815 30.75 30.40 -25.76
CA GLY A 815 30.22 30.58 -24.41
C GLY A 815 30.54 29.42 -23.46
N THR A 816 30.93 28.26 -23.97
CA THR A 816 31.38 27.12 -23.18
C THR A 816 32.68 27.45 -22.45
N ARG A 817 32.82 27.05 -21.19
CA ARG A 817 34.00 27.29 -20.36
C ARG A 817 34.42 26.04 -19.61
N VAL A 818 35.70 25.71 -19.69
CA VAL A 818 36.29 24.62 -18.90
C VAL A 818 37.47 25.14 -18.10
N THR A 819 37.45 24.95 -16.80
CA THR A 819 38.55 25.23 -15.88
C THR A 819 39.02 23.93 -15.24
N LEU A 820 40.29 23.57 -15.44
CA LEU A 820 40.90 22.39 -14.83
C LEU A 820 42.07 22.81 -13.95
N ARG A 821 42.08 22.32 -12.72
CA ARG A 821 43.20 22.47 -11.78
C ARG A 821 43.61 21.10 -11.27
N GLU A 822 44.92 20.85 -11.12
CA GLU A 822 45.41 19.58 -10.54
C GLU A 822 44.81 18.32 -11.23
N VAL A 823 44.79 18.31 -12.57
CA VAL A 823 44.17 17.24 -13.37
C VAL A 823 45.21 16.41 -14.12
N ALA A 824 45.09 15.08 -14.02
CA ALA A 824 45.80 14.13 -14.85
C ALA A 824 44.86 13.53 -15.90
N ILE A 825 45.26 13.58 -17.17
CA ILE A 825 44.59 12.89 -18.28
C ILE A 825 45.57 11.86 -18.84
N ARG A 826 45.21 10.59 -18.73
CA ARG A 826 46.11 9.46 -19.01
C ARG A 826 45.45 8.47 -19.96
N ASP A 827 46.25 7.99 -20.91
CA ASP A 827 45.90 6.85 -21.75
C ASP A 827 44.56 7.07 -22.48
N THR A 828 44.47 8.15 -23.28
CA THR A 828 43.31 8.37 -24.14
C THR A 828 43.50 7.60 -25.45
N PHE A 829 42.76 6.51 -25.59
CA PHE A 829 42.84 5.61 -26.73
C PHE A 829 42.07 6.13 -27.94
N ALA A 830 42.43 5.61 -29.11
CA ALA A 830 41.70 5.87 -30.33
C ALA A 830 40.28 5.29 -30.28
N SER A 831 39.36 5.91 -31.03
CA SER A 831 38.03 5.36 -31.25
C SER A 831 38.14 3.99 -31.92
N SER A 832 37.33 3.02 -31.48
CA SER A 832 37.40 1.66 -32.02
C SER A 832 36.84 1.53 -33.45
N CYS A 833 36.21 2.58 -34.00
CA CYS A 833 35.89 2.64 -35.44
C CYS A 833 36.96 3.21 -36.34
N ALA A 834 38.14 3.61 -35.85
CA ALA A 834 39.19 4.05 -36.77
C ALA A 834 39.67 2.84 -37.62
N PRO A 835 39.54 2.86 -38.96
CA PRO A 835 39.40 4.01 -39.87
C PRO A 835 38.01 4.23 -40.51
N SER A 836 37.01 3.40 -40.23
CA SER A 836 35.68 3.40 -40.85
C SER A 836 34.65 4.38 -40.25
N CYS A 837 35.04 5.32 -39.38
CA CYS A 837 34.09 6.22 -38.69
C CYS A 837 33.33 7.21 -39.61
N GLY A 838 33.46 7.15 -40.95
CA GLY A 838 32.63 7.93 -41.89
C GLY A 838 32.94 9.44 -41.99
N TYR A 839 33.88 9.95 -41.19
CA TYR A 839 34.33 11.36 -41.24
C TYR A 839 35.53 11.58 -42.19
N GLY A 840 35.87 10.58 -43.01
CA GLY A 840 37.04 10.57 -43.89
C GLY A 840 38.05 9.51 -43.43
N GLU A 841 38.72 8.85 -44.38
CA GLU A 841 39.83 7.95 -44.08
C GLU A 841 40.90 8.71 -43.28
N GLY A 842 41.27 8.20 -42.09
CA GLY A 842 42.42 8.71 -41.33
C GLY A 842 42.14 9.72 -40.22
N ILE A 843 40.89 10.07 -39.90
CA ILE A 843 40.59 10.88 -38.70
C ILE A 843 40.59 9.99 -37.46
N PHE A 844 41.69 10.03 -36.71
CA PHE A 844 41.83 9.35 -35.43
C PHE A 844 41.36 10.28 -34.31
N TYR A 845 40.24 9.97 -33.66
CA TYR A 845 40.01 10.49 -32.32
C TYR A 845 41.01 9.82 -31.35
N GLY A 846 41.21 10.39 -30.16
CA GLY A 846 42.17 9.89 -29.16
C GLY A 846 42.99 11.01 -28.52
N SER A 847 42.37 12.17 -28.29
CA SER A 847 43.05 13.37 -27.78
C SER A 847 42.85 13.52 -26.27
N GLY A 848 43.89 13.92 -25.54
CA GLY A 848 43.80 14.18 -24.11
C GLY A 848 42.83 15.31 -23.81
N VAL A 849 43.11 16.51 -24.31
CA VAL A 849 42.22 17.69 -24.22
C VAL A 849 41.94 18.21 -25.62
N SER A 850 40.66 18.40 -25.94
CA SER A 850 40.21 18.99 -27.20
C SER A 850 39.31 20.20 -26.97
N VAL A 851 39.61 21.34 -27.58
CA VAL A 851 38.82 22.57 -27.44
C VAL A 851 38.56 23.17 -28.81
N PHE A 852 37.28 23.43 -29.11
CA PHE A 852 36.79 23.81 -30.43
C PHE A 852 35.90 25.06 -30.40
N GLU A 853 35.84 25.77 -31.53
CA GLU A 853 34.73 26.68 -31.90
C GLU A 853 34.35 27.75 -30.84
N GLY A 854 35.33 28.51 -30.35
CA GLY A 854 35.11 29.62 -29.42
C GLY A 854 34.82 29.20 -27.98
N ALA A 855 35.00 27.91 -27.65
CA ALA A 855 35.03 27.47 -26.26
C ALA A 855 36.29 27.99 -25.54
N VAL A 856 36.14 28.29 -24.25
CA VAL A 856 37.20 28.83 -23.41
C VAL A 856 37.80 27.76 -22.52
N VAL A 857 39.13 27.68 -22.47
CA VAL A 857 39.85 26.78 -21.57
C VAL A 857 40.84 27.51 -20.66
N ASP A 858 40.89 27.11 -19.38
CA ASP A 858 41.83 27.56 -18.34
C ASP A 858 42.42 26.32 -17.64
N LEU A 859 43.68 26.00 -17.94
CA LEU A 859 44.38 24.84 -17.39
C LEU A 859 45.48 25.29 -16.43
N GLU A 860 45.54 24.70 -15.24
CA GLU A 860 46.59 24.95 -14.26
C GLU A 860 47.00 23.65 -13.56
N ARG A 861 48.30 23.41 -13.42
CA ARG A 861 48.80 22.23 -12.69
C ARG A 861 48.26 20.93 -13.27
N PHE A 862 48.62 20.62 -14.51
CA PHE A 862 48.04 19.47 -15.22
C PHE A 862 49.08 18.54 -15.84
N GLU A 863 48.68 17.29 -16.09
CA GLU A 863 49.45 16.29 -16.83
C GLU A 863 48.57 15.69 -17.93
N VAL A 864 49.05 15.66 -19.18
CA VAL A 864 48.43 14.92 -20.28
C VAL A 864 49.44 13.96 -20.89
N THR A 865 49.13 12.67 -20.88
CA THR A 865 50.06 11.64 -21.35
C THR A 865 49.38 10.41 -21.95
N GLY A 866 50.03 9.76 -22.91
CA GLY A 866 49.55 8.51 -23.50
C GLY A 866 48.34 8.69 -24.42
N SER A 867 48.14 9.87 -25.01
CA SER A 867 47.03 10.12 -25.95
C SER A 867 47.40 9.61 -27.35
N ALA A 868 46.48 8.85 -27.97
CA ALA A 868 46.70 8.21 -29.26
C ALA A 868 46.84 9.20 -30.44
N LEU A 869 46.24 10.40 -30.35
CA LEU A 869 46.38 11.46 -31.34
C LEU A 869 47.16 12.67 -30.79
N SER A 870 46.55 13.44 -29.88
CA SER A 870 47.14 14.69 -29.40
C SER A 870 47.02 14.82 -27.89
N GLY A 871 48.04 15.36 -27.22
CA GLY A 871 47.93 15.74 -25.82
C GLY A 871 46.93 16.89 -25.68
N LEU A 872 47.24 18.04 -26.28
CA LEU A 872 46.35 19.20 -26.35
C LEU A 872 45.98 19.45 -27.82
N HIS A 873 44.69 19.61 -28.10
CA HIS A 873 44.17 19.88 -29.44
C HIS A 873 43.24 21.09 -29.39
N LEU A 874 43.78 22.25 -29.77
CA LEU A 874 43.16 23.56 -29.57
C LEU A 874 42.89 24.19 -30.94
N VAL A 875 41.64 24.14 -31.41
CA VAL A 875 41.28 24.55 -32.77
C VAL A 875 40.15 25.57 -32.74
N LEU A 876 40.44 26.80 -33.16
CA LEU A 876 39.53 27.93 -33.04
C LEU A 876 39.05 28.13 -31.59
N ALA A 877 39.90 27.77 -30.62
CA ALA A 877 39.62 27.88 -29.20
C ALA A 877 40.03 29.25 -28.65
N ASP A 878 39.27 29.76 -27.67
CA ASP A 878 39.66 30.93 -26.89
C ASP A 878 40.47 30.48 -25.66
N VAL A 879 41.79 30.52 -25.74
CA VAL A 879 42.62 30.09 -24.62
C VAL A 879 42.77 31.24 -23.62
N LYS A 880 42.29 31.02 -22.39
CA LYS A 880 42.43 32.01 -21.32
C LYS A 880 43.82 31.94 -20.67
N ALA A 881 44.24 30.73 -20.28
CA ALA A 881 45.57 30.44 -19.76
C ALA A 881 45.82 28.92 -19.74
N ILE A 882 47.03 28.49 -20.06
CA ILE A 882 47.49 27.10 -19.86
C ILE A 882 48.83 27.18 -19.14
N ARG A 883 48.87 26.76 -17.87
CA ARG A 883 50.04 26.99 -17.00
C ARG A 883 50.44 25.82 -16.11
N ASP A 884 51.73 25.77 -15.78
CA ASP A 884 52.32 24.81 -14.83
C ASP A 884 51.95 23.36 -15.18
N GLY A 885 52.30 22.89 -16.37
CA GLY A 885 51.77 21.63 -16.93
C GLY A 885 52.81 20.75 -17.61
N ARG A 886 52.45 19.47 -17.83
CA ARG A 886 53.27 18.49 -18.56
C ARG A 886 52.46 17.82 -19.66
N VAL A 887 52.99 17.80 -20.88
CA VAL A 887 52.39 17.14 -22.04
C VAL A 887 53.43 16.21 -22.66
N HIS A 888 53.30 14.90 -22.45
CA HIS A 888 54.34 13.94 -22.84
C HIS A 888 53.82 12.57 -23.26
N ARG A 889 54.60 11.86 -24.07
CA ARG A 889 54.27 10.51 -24.58
C ARG A 889 52.94 10.47 -25.33
N ASN A 890 52.71 11.47 -26.18
CA ASN A 890 51.58 11.53 -27.12
C ASN A 890 52.11 11.48 -28.55
N THR A 891 51.28 11.12 -29.53
CA THR A 891 51.65 11.21 -30.95
C THR A 891 51.94 12.67 -31.33
N ILE A 892 51.04 13.58 -30.97
CA ILE A 892 51.27 15.03 -31.03
C ILE A 892 51.18 15.59 -29.60
N GLY A 893 52.15 16.39 -29.15
CA GLY A 893 52.09 17.06 -27.86
C GLY A 893 50.98 18.10 -27.87
N ILE A 894 51.15 19.15 -28.67
CA ILE A 894 50.19 20.26 -28.84
C ILE A 894 49.88 20.44 -30.32
N ASN A 895 48.61 20.34 -30.69
CA ASN A 895 48.09 20.79 -31.98
C ASN A 895 47.31 22.10 -31.77
N TYR A 896 47.80 23.21 -32.32
CA TYR A 896 47.26 24.55 -32.11
C TYR A 896 46.90 25.25 -33.43
N LEU A 897 45.61 25.56 -33.62
CA LEU A 897 45.09 26.41 -34.69
C LEU A 897 44.27 27.55 -34.09
N GLY A 898 44.91 28.68 -33.78
CA GLY A 898 44.26 29.84 -33.19
C GLY A 898 44.91 31.17 -33.59
N GLU A 899 44.23 32.28 -33.29
CA GLU A 899 44.72 33.64 -33.58
C GLU A 899 45.66 34.19 -32.49
N GLN A 900 45.72 33.56 -31.31
CA GLN A 900 46.55 34.02 -30.19
C GLN A 900 48.00 33.52 -30.35
N GLU A 901 48.98 34.33 -29.95
CA GLU A 901 50.37 33.87 -29.90
C GLU A 901 50.54 32.81 -28.79
N LEU A 902 51.18 31.68 -29.13
CA LEU A 902 51.42 30.56 -28.20
C LEU A 902 52.10 31.02 -26.89
N ASP A 903 53.14 31.85 -26.98
CA ASP A 903 53.87 32.38 -25.82
C ASP A 903 53.01 33.27 -24.90
N ALA A 904 51.91 33.82 -25.41
CA ALA A 904 50.99 34.64 -24.62
C ALA A 904 49.97 33.80 -23.83
N VAL A 905 49.75 32.54 -24.22
CA VAL A 905 48.72 31.67 -23.62
C VAL A 905 49.30 30.48 -22.83
N PHE A 906 50.54 30.06 -23.14
CA PHE A 906 51.27 29.03 -22.40
C PHE A 906 52.29 29.64 -21.43
N SER A 907 52.32 29.20 -20.17
CA SER A 907 53.36 29.58 -19.20
C SER A 907 53.79 28.42 -18.29
N ASP A 908 55.10 28.15 -18.23
CA ASP A 908 55.65 27.03 -17.45
C ASP A 908 55.04 25.66 -17.82
N VAL A 909 54.88 25.39 -19.13
CA VAL A 909 54.37 24.11 -19.65
C VAL A 909 55.51 23.34 -20.33
N LEU A 910 55.77 22.12 -19.86
CA LEU A 910 56.78 21.22 -20.42
C LEU A 910 56.15 20.27 -21.44
N VAL A 911 56.60 20.36 -22.69
CA VAL A 911 56.20 19.48 -23.79
C VAL A 911 57.42 18.67 -24.20
N TYR A 912 57.39 17.35 -24.01
CA TYR A 912 58.56 16.48 -24.22
C TYR A 912 58.15 15.02 -24.46
N ASP A 913 59.05 14.20 -24.99
CA ASP A 913 58.83 12.78 -25.26
C ASP A 913 57.54 12.50 -26.08
N ASN A 914 57.10 13.44 -26.92
CA ASN A 914 56.05 13.21 -27.91
C ASN A 914 56.67 12.81 -29.25
N GLU A 915 55.91 12.20 -30.16
CA GLU A 915 56.43 11.95 -31.51
C GLU A 915 56.59 13.27 -32.29
N LEU A 916 55.65 14.21 -32.10
CA LEU A 916 55.69 15.60 -32.55
C LEU A 916 55.33 16.53 -31.39
N ASP A 917 56.24 17.36 -30.87
CA ASP A 917 55.93 18.18 -29.68
C ASP A 917 54.89 19.28 -29.97
N VAL A 918 55.02 20.04 -31.06
CA VAL A 918 54.08 21.10 -31.44
C VAL A 918 53.78 21.05 -32.93
N ASP A 919 52.50 20.98 -33.29
CA ASP A 919 51.98 21.17 -34.65
C ASP A 919 51.11 22.43 -34.71
N VAL A 920 51.40 23.29 -35.69
CA VAL A 920 50.70 24.56 -35.96
C VAL A 920 50.11 24.58 -37.37
N ALA A 921 49.66 23.42 -37.85
CA ALA A 921 49.18 23.19 -39.20
C ALA A 921 47.98 24.07 -39.60
N GLU A 922 47.81 24.32 -40.92
CA GLU A 922 46.60 24.93 -41.50
C GLU A 922 45.38 23.99 -41.53
N GLN A 923 45.55 22.70 -41.19
CA GLN A 923 44.48 21.69 -41.21
C GLN A 923 43.95 21.37 -39.81
N ILE A 924 42.63 21.24 -39.71
CA ILE A 924 41.88 21.04 -38.47
C ILE A 924 42.31 19.77 -37.71
N LEU A 925 42.68 18.71 -38.43
CA LEU A 925 43.06 17.40 -37.90
C LEU A 925 44.10 16.71 -38.82
N PRO A 926 45.38 16.61 -38.45
CA PRO A 926 46.32 15.68 -39.06
C PRO A 926 45.86 14.23 -38.82
N SER A 927 46.02 13.35 -39.81
CA SER A 927 46.09 11.92 -39.48
C SER A 927 47.35 11.63 -38.65
N ALA A 928 47.31 10.60 -37.79
CA ALA A 928 48.49 10.20 -37.01
C ALA A 928 49.70 9.93 -37.93
N GLU A 929 49.46 9.36 -39.11
CA GLU A 929 50.48 9.07 -40.12
C GLU A 929 51.10 10.35 -40.72
N GLU A 930 50.29 11.36 -41.03
CA GLU A 930 50.77 12.67 -41.51
C GLU A 930 51.54 13.45 -40.43
N ALA A 931 51.16 13.33 -39.17
CA ALA A 931 51.89 13.92 -38.05
C ALA A 931 53.25 13.25 -37.86
N LEU A 932 53.28 11.92 -37.92
CA LEU A 932 54.51 11.11 -37.92
C LEU A 932 55.44 11.46 -39.08
N GLU A 933 54.90 11.69 -40.28
CA GLU A 933 55.67 12.10 -41.44
C GLU A 933 56.29 13.49 -41.23
N ARG A 934 55.52 14.46 -40.71
CA ARG A 934 56.00 15.79 -40.36
C ARG A 934 57.04 15.80 -39.24
N ALA A 935 56.85 14.99 -38.20
CA ALA A 935 57.86 14.81 -37.15
C ALA A 935 59.19 14.30 -37.74
N ARG A 936 59.12 13.33 -38.64
CA ARG A 936 60.31 12.81 -39.35
C ARG A 936 60.96 13.88 -40.21
N GLU A 937 60.18 14.77 -40.84
CA GLU A 937 60.70 15.92 -41.58
C GLU A 937 61.35 16.96 -40.66
N GLN A 938 60.70 17.37 -39.57
CA GLN A 938 61.30 18.30 -38.57
C GLN A 938 62.57 17.73 -37.93
N ILE A 939 62.61 16.43 -37.64
CA ILE A 939 63.82 15.77 -37.13
C ILE A 939 64.93 15.80 -38.20
N ARG A 940 64.59 15.57 -39.48
CA ARG A 940 65.55 15.68 -40.59
C ARG A 940 66.07 17.11 -40.73
N GLU A 941 65.19 18.11 -40.78
CA GLU A 941 65.56 19.51 -40.97
C GLU A 941 66.31 20.09 -39.76
N GLY A 942 65.85 19.79 -38.55
CA GLY A 942 66.50 20.25 -37.33
C GLY A 942 67.81 19.51 -37.01
N SER A 943 68.11 18.37 -37.65
CA SER A 943 69.44 17.74 -37.57
C SER A 943 70.54 18.54 -38.29
N GLU A 944 70.17 19.58 -39.04
CA GLU A 944 71.10 20.54 -39.66
C GLU A 944 71.33 21.81 -38.82
N GLN A 945 70.56 22.03 -37.73
CA GLN A 945 70.72 23.16 -36.81
C GLN A 945 71.39 22.74 -35.49
N SER A 946 72.23 23.63 -34.94
CA SER A 946 73.12 23.29 -33.82
C SER A 946 72.40 23.01 -32.51
N PRO A 947 72.94 22.18 -31.60
CA PRO A 947 72.23 21.63 -30.42
C PRO A 947 71.82 22.63 -29.31
N GLY A 948 72.02 23.94 -29.52
CA GLY A 948 71.88 24.95 -28.46
C GLY A 948 70.51 25.65 -28.38
N GLU A 949 69.58 25.37 -29.30
CA GLU A 949 68.30 26.11 -29.43
C GLU A 949 67.04 25.22 -29.38
N ARG A 950 67.14 23.93 -29.00
CA ARG A 950 65.97 23.05 -28.87
C ARG A 950 65.40 23.04 -27.46
#